data_AF-A0A7M2GHM9-F1
#
_entry.id   AF-A0A7M2GHM9-F1
#
_cell.length_a   1.000
_cell.length_b   1.000
_cell.length_c   1.000
_cell.angle_alpha   90.00
_cell.angle_beta   90.00
_cell.angle_gamma   90.00
#
_symmetry.space_group_name_H-M   'P 1'
#
loop_
_entity.id
_entity.type
_entity.pdbx_description
1 polymer ?
#
loop_
_entity_poly.entity_id
_entity_poly.type
_entity_poly.pdbx_seq_one_letter_code
_entity_poly.pdbx_strand_id
1 'polypeptide(L)'
;MAEEDVLREIAPQILAIQNAPVAPDRRSSLAKRIGRKAAGLALLPSEWTPPFIVIEGAIYERWRDASPARAAAFIIATVAEIAAQEARKWDARWDRGVTVRSSATEETLSERGSNDSVELAADYDGAMIARAILQVFQRFLSDGSPGAMAIVVQARVPHLALGHMSNEQRVSKTINQWMWEYEPADKPGGRFNSQRDTPPDEALQLRPFGHRPSDFTKLFRKIGRWCTRLHAGRTHLEWGATVDDLWLFQLDFEEDQPEKGVDPTAFLRDGDFRPPGELPMGSPFQVASLTGQAGWRKIDKAADFSADRAGYPTLIHITGDKFLKSFADGYDFARDLEGFAHGRVVCRTDCKASGVSSLNLPRTHTVGSVEAVSFITKTISDFGAAGVSAENLCFILHKFIPSVTAAWAVARKDSQIVRVDSLWGLPDGLQYLPHDSYEYDVRRKQQSSERLRYKHAFLQEAPTGLWEVVRVARRATRWRSLPTPDLAEVALRTHEIAHRLGRDIQIMWFCQVPEETGLQRNIPWFSMAPAEHSPKERSVSPAKKRFVIRSMSDLEKAAALNKAGYLLQLDPDDPELFRSQAFLDKVIAVAKDRDFPVGLTGSILGHAFYVIEKAGVPVIALNEPTRSRTRQRRVFRKLVRDDIPNKITEGGETVTLAEIAKEEARAALVGKLLEESYELLAADTPQDVTAELADLLEVVRSLANITGVDWSDVQEAANQKRVSRGGFERNVVLLETAWPGWLAENRQSARFTIPLGQLGQISEQDGTFTVPFPSLLAAGPSPIIRLEDGTRLEITMGGSGVRVSPVSEKNDDEKQAAFEF
;
A
#
# COMPACT_ATOMS: atom_id res chain seq x y z
N MET A 1 19.86 54.25 21.88
CA MET A 1 20.97 53.86 20.98
C MET A 1 20.94 54.80 19.79
N ALA A 2 22.08 55.28 19.31
CA ALA A 2 22.10 56.01 18.05
C ALA A 2 21.73 55.05 16.90
N GLU A 3 21.13 55.55 15.83
CA GLU A 3 20.71 54.72 14.68
C GLU A 3 21.90 53.91 14.10
N GLU A 4 23.12 54.43 14.18
CA GLU A 4 24.37 53.73 13.82
C GLU A 4 24.70 52.52 14.70
N ASP A 5 24.39 52.56 16.01
CA ASP A 5 24.64 51.43 16.92
C ASP A 5 23.69 50.27 16.61
N VAL A 6 22.43 50.60 16.29
CA VAL A 6 21.40 49.62 15.89
C VAL A 6 21.78 48.96 14.56
N LEU A 7 22.27 49.74 13.59
CA LEU A 7 22.79 49.23 12.33
C LEU A 7 23.96 48.26 12.50
N ARG A 8 24.93 48.60 13.39
CA ARG A 8 26.08 47.72 13.69
C ARG A 8 25.67 46.39 14.34
N GLU A 9 24.62 46.38 15.15
CA GLU A 9 24.11 45.16 15.79
C GLU A 9 23.23 44.29 14.87
N ILE A 10 22.51 44.91 13.93
CA ILE A 10 21.55 44.22 13.04
C ILE A 10 22.22 43.63 11.80
N ALA A 11 23.19 44.33 11.20
CA ALA A 11 23.82 43.90 9.94
C ALA A 11 24.38 42.46 9.98
N PRO A 12 25.01 41.97 11.08
CA PRO A 12 25.47 40.58 11.16
C PRO A 12 24.37 39.51 11.19
N GLN A 13 23.12 39.90 11.46
CA GLN A 13 21.94 39.01 11.55
C GLN A 13 21.20 38.87 10.22
N ILE A 14 21.72 39.50 9.15
CA ILE A 14 21.24 39.36 7.78
C ILE A 14 22.31 38.58 7.03
N LEU A 15 21.99 37.32 6.73
CA LEU A 15 22.89 36.42 6.06
C LEU A 15 22.54 36.40 4.57
N ALA A 16 23.34 37.09 3.76
CA ALA A 16 23.39 36.82 2.33
C ALA A 16 24.10 35.48 2.14
N ILE A 17 23.32 34.39 2.06
CA ILE A 17 23.87 33.07 1.81
C ILE A 17 24.18 32.99 0.32
N GLN A 18 25.39 33.40 -0.05
CA GLN A 18 25.92 33.16 -1.39
C GLN A 18 26.22 31.67 -1.53
N ASN A 19 25.20 30.88 -1.85
CA ASN A 19 25.24 29.69 -2.70
C ASN A 19 26.37 28.66 -2.47
N ALA A 20 27.01 28.62 -1.30
CA ALA A 20 27.95 27.59 -0.89
C ALA A 20 27.21 26.65 0.07
N PRO A 21 26.98 25.38 -0.30
CA PRO A 21 26.19 24.47 0.53
C PRO A 21 26.86 24.30 1.90
N VAL A 22 26.07 24.49 2.95
CA VAL A 22 26.52 24.28 4.32
C VAL A 22 26.67 22.77 4.56
N ALA A 23 27.69 22.36 5.29
CA ALA A 23 27.87 20.95 5.63
C ALA A 23 26.65 20.41 6.43
N PRO A 24 26.12 19.21 6.14
CA PRO A 24 24.90 18.70 6.75
C PRO A 24 24.92 18.63 8.29
N ASP A 25 26.09 18.42 8.89
CA ASP A 25 26.32 18.36 10.33
C ASP A 25 26.06 19.71 11.04
N ARG A 26 26.14 20.83 10.32
CA ARG A 26 25.84 22.18 10.84
C ARG A 26 24.38 22.60 10.67
N ARG A 27 23.54 21.77 10.04
CA ARG A 27 22.12 22.11 9.77
C ARG A 27 21.33 22.36 11.05
N SER A 28 21.43 21.48 12.05
CA SER A 28 20.59 21.58 13.26
C SER A 28 20.90 22.82 14.11
N SER A 29 22.16 23.25 14.16
CA SER A 29 22.54 24.51 14.82
C SER A 29 22.12 25.73 14.00
N LEU A 30 22.17 25.63 12.67
CA LEU A 30 21.72 26.68 11.76
C LEU A 30 20.18 26.87 11.84
N ALA A 31 19.41 25.78 11.87
CA ALA A 31 17.94 25.81 11.94
C ALA A 31 17.41 26.51 13.20
N LYS A 32 18.16 26.51 14.32
CA LYS A 32 17.81 27.27 15.53
C LYS A 32 17.93 28.78 15.35
N ARG A 33 18.75 29.25 14.41
CA ARG A 33 19.00 30.68 14.16
C ARG A 33 18.15 31.22 13.01
N ILE A 34 18.10 30.46 11.91
CA ILE A 34 17.48 30.91 10.65
C ILE A 34 16.18 30.17 10.30
N GLY A 35 15.71 29.31 11.20
CA GLY A 35 14.55 28.47 10.95
C GLY A 35 14.83 27.29 10.01
N ARG A 36 13.87 26.36 9.94
CA ARG A 36 14.05 25.06 9.30
C ARG A 36 14.11 25.13 7.77
N LYS A 37 13.27 25.96 7.16
CA LYS A 37 13.22 26.12 5.69
C LYS A 37 14.50 26.72 5.15
N ALA A 38 14.98 27.79 5.78
CA ALA A 38 16.23 28.43 5.39
C ALA A 38 17.44 27.51 5.57
N ALA A 39 17.48 26.72 6.66
CA ALA A 39 18.51 25.71 6.86
C ALA A 39 18.46 24.58 5.82
N GLY A 40 17.26 24.22 5.34
CA GLY A 40 17.08 23.30 4.22
C GLY A 40 17.60 23.85 2.90
N LEU A 41 17.23 25.09 2.57
CA LEU A 41 17.71 25.79 1.37
C LEU A 41 19.23 25.92 1.34
N ALA A 42 19.86 26.16 2.50
CA ALA A 42 21.31 26.28 2.62
C ALA A 42 22.08 24.97 2.34
N LEU A 43 21.40 23.82 2.22
CA LEU A 43 22.01 22.55 1.82
C LEU A 43 21.90 22.28 0.32
N LEU A 44 21.06 23.03 -0.40
CA LEU A 44 20.87 22.83 -1.83
C LEU A 44 22.06 23.37 -2.62
N PRO A 45 22.49 22.69 -3.69
CA PRO A 45 23.46 23.25 -4.63
C PRO A 45 22.97 24.58 -5.22
N SER A 46 23.91 25.49 -5.48
CA SER A 46 23.66 26.83 -6.02
C SER A 46 22.86 26.83 -7.32
N GLU A 47 23.07 25.81 -8.15
CA GLU A 47 22.41 25.68 -9.44
C GLU A 47 21.01 25.05 -9.34
N TRP A 48 20.59 24.63 -8.15
CA TRP A 48 19.30 23.93 -7.97
C TRP A 48 18.26 24.79 -7.25
N THR A 49 18.69 25.84 -6.56
CA THR A 49 17.82 26.80 -5.87
C THR A 49 18.13 28.24 -6.33
N PRO A 50 17.11 29.11 -6.46
CA PRO A 50 17.34 30.54 -6.64
C PRO A 50 18.13 31.13 -5.47
N PRO A 51 18.89 32.22 -5.68
CA PRO A 51 19.58 32.91 -4.60
C PRO A 51 18.56 33.45 -3.59
N PHE A 52 18.98 33.47 -2.32
CA PHE A 52 18.13 33.90 -1.23
C PHE A 52 18.95 34.59 -0.14
N ILE A 53 18.27 35.45 0.60
CA ILE A 53 18.76 36.15 1.79
C ILE A 53 17.97 35.64 2.98
N VAL A 54 18.63 35.52 4.13
CA VAL A 54 17.99 35.10 5.36
C VAL A 54 18.13 36.17 6.43
N ILE A 55 17.01 36.54 7.03
CA ILE A 55 16.93 37.40 8.21
C ILE A 55 16.73 36.49 9.42
N GLU A 56 17.67 36.50 10.37
CA GLU A 56 17.66 35.61 11.54
C GLU A 56 16.43 35.83 12.44
N GLY A 57 16.01 34.77 13.14
CA GLY A 57 14.88 34.81 14.07
C GLY A 57 15.06 35.77 15.25
N ALA A 58 16.30 36.12 15.58
CA ALA A 58 16.60 37.13 16.60
C ALA A 58 16.02 38.52 16.25
N ILE A 59 15.83 38.82 14.96
CA ILE A 59 15.19 40.07 14.52
C ILE A 59 13.70 40.08 14.89
N TYR A 60 13.01 38.94 14.82
CA TYR A 60 11.62 38.83 15.27
C TYR A 60 11.50 39.11 16.77
N GLU A 61 12.38 38.53 17.60
CA GLU A 61 12.40 38.77 19.03
C GLU A 61 12.67 40.24 19.36
N ARG A 62 13.67 40.85 18.71
CA ARG A 62 13.98 42.28 18.85
C ARG A 62 12.83 43.18 18.42
N TRP A 63 12.15 42.84 17.32
CA TRP A 63 10.98 43.58 16.86
C TRP A 63 9.80 43.48 17.84
N ARG A 64 9.53 42.27 18.37
CA ARG A 64 8.47 42.01 19.34
C ARG A 64 8.70 42.76 20.64
N ASP A 65 9.96 42.80 21.11
CA ASP A 65 10.34 43.37 22.40
C ASP A 65 10.69 44.87 22.31
N ALA A 66 10.71 45.45 21.10
CA ALA A 66 11.06 46.85 20.89
C ALA A 66 9.99 47.82 21.40
N SER A 67 10.41 48.74 22.28
CA SER A 67 9.60 49.85 22.79
C SER A 67 10.41 51.15 22.75
N PRO A 68 9.85 52.28 22.28
CA PRO A 68 8.49 52.47 21.76
C PRO A 68 8.30 51.91 20.34
N ALA A 69 7.06 51.86 19.83
CA ALA A 69 6.70 51.31 18.51
C ALA A 69 7.54 51.86 17.32
N ARG A 70 8.08 53.08 17.45
CA ARG A 70 8.98 53.68 16.46
C ARG A 70 10.29 52.89 16.29
N ALA A 71 10.79 52.27 17.36
CA ALA A 71 11.97 51.41 17.33
C ALA A 71 11.68 50.10 16.56
N ALA A 72 10.50 49.50 16.77
CA ALA A 72 10.07 48.30 16.04
C ALA A 72 9.96 48.59 14.52
N ALA A 73 9.38 49.72 14.15
CA ALA A 73 9.29 50.14 12.74
C ALA A 73 10.67 50.39 12.11
N PHE A 74 11.59 51.01 12.86
CA PHE A 74 12.96 51.24 12.39
C PHE A 74 13.74 49.94 12.15
N ILE A 75 13.61 48.94 13.04
CA ILE A 75 14.24 47.63 12.89
C ILE A 75 13.80 46.99 11.56
N ILE A 76 12.49 46.94 11.29
CA ILE A 76 11.96 46.30 10.08
C ILE A 76 12.35 47.07 8.82
N ALA A 77 12.25 48.41 8.83
CA ALA A 77 12.67 49.22 7.70
C ALA A 77 14.15 49.01 7.36
N THR A 78 15.01 48.93 8.39
CA THR A 78 16.45 48.73 8.22
C THR A 78 16.77 47.36 7.63
N VAL A 79 16.21 46.27 8.18
CA VAL A 79 16.49 44.92 7.65
C VAL A 79 15.93 44.72 6.25
N ALA A 80 14.78 45.32 5.96
CA ALA A 80 14.16 45.23 4.64
C ALA A 80 14.94 45.99 3.58
N GLU A 81 15.48 47.17 3.93
CA GLU A 81 16.33 47.95 3.03
C GLU A 81 17.65 47.23 2.73
N ILE A 82 18.30 46.65 3.74
CA ILE A 82 19.51 45.83 3.53
C ILE A 82 19.18 44.62 2.64
N ALA A 83 18.08 43.91 2.91
CA ALA A 83 17.67 42.78 2.08
C ALA A 83 17.38 43.20 0.63
N ALA A 84 16.75 44.36 0.41
CA ALA A 84 16.51 44.91 -0.92
C ALA A 84 17.83 45.22 -1.65
N GLN A 85 18.79 45.83 -0.95
CA GLN A 85 20.11 46.15 -1.49
C GLN A 85 20.91 44.90 -1.85
N GLU A 86 20.92 43.88 -0.98
CA GLU A 86 21.57 42.60 -1.26
C GLU A 86 20.91 41.87 -2.44
N ALA A 87 19.57 41.88 -2.52
CA ALA A 87 18.86 41.23 -3.62
C ALA A 87 19.16 41.91 -4.98
N ARG A 88 19.39 43.24 -4.98
CA ARG A 88 19.78 43.99 -6.18
C ARG A 88 21.20 43.71 -6.66
N LYS A 89 22.04 43.04 -5.86
CA LYS A 89 23.37 42.57 -6.28
C LYS A 89 23.32 41.24 -7.04
N TRP A 90 22.17 40.56 -7.05
CA TRP A 90 22.01 39.33 -7.81
C TRP A 90 22.15 39.59 -9.31
N ASP A 91 22.53 38.54 -10.04
CA ASP A 91 22.61 38.56 -11.51
C ASP A 91 21.30 39.04 -12.15
N ALA A 92 21.40 39.71 -13.29
CA ALA A 92 20.26 40.27 -14.01
C ALA A 92 19.17 39.23 -14.34
N ARG A 93 19.50 37.94 -14.41
CA ARG A 93 18.52 36.85 -14.57
C ARG A 93 17.48 36.76 -13.45
N TRP A 94 17.71 37.41 -12.31
CA TRP A 94 16.85 37.41 -11.12
C TRP A 94 16.00 38.69 -10.95
N ASP A 95 15.94 39.54 -11.97
CA ASP A 95 15.23 40.84 -11.96
C ASP A 95 13.69 40.75 -11.89
N ARG A 96 13.13 39.55 -11.75
CA ARG A 96 11.68 39.30 -11.84
C ARG A 96 10.90 39.58 -10.56
N GLY A 97 11.59 39.92 -9.48
CA GLY A 97 11.03 40.17 -8.17
C GLY A 97 11.49 39.16 -7.11
N VAL A 98 10.89 39.24 -5.93
CA VAL A 98 11.27 38.42 -4.77
C VAL A 98 10.06 37.81 -4.08
N THR A 99 10.26 36.66 -3.45
CA THR A 99 9.28 36.02 -2.58
C THR A 99 9.78 36.10 -1.15
N VAL A 100 8.98 36.70 -0.27
CA VAL A 100 9.24 36.77 1.18
C VAL A 100 8.51 35.61 1.84
N ARG A 101 9.28 34.66 2.38
CA ARG A 101 8.79 33.41 2.97
C ARG A 101 9.10 33.36 4.46
N SER A 102 8.18 32.79 5.23
CA SER A 102 8.43 32.48 6.64
C SER A 102 9.38 31.28 6.79
N SER A 103 10.18 31.27 7.84
CA SER A 103 11.03 30.14 8.23
C SER A 103 11.05 30.05 9.76
N ALA A 104 10.10 29.33 10.36
CA ALA A 104 10.03 29.23 11.82
C ALA A 104 11.06 28.23 12.36
N THR A 105 11.55 28.45 13.59
CA THR A 105 12.49 27.54 14.25
C THR A 105 11.84 26.22 14.69
N GLU A 106 10.53 26.23 14.95
CA GLU A 106 9.76 25.08 15.45
C GLU A 106 8.67 24.56 14.48
N GLU A 107 8.67 24.99 13.21
CA GLU A 107 7.68 24.59 12.19
C GLU A 107 7.65 23.07 11.95
N THR A 108 6.46 22.46 11.99
CA THR A 108 6.29 21.03 11.67
C THR A 108 5.97 20.80 10.20
N LEU A 109 6.28 19.60 9.68
CA LEU A 109 5.88 19.21 8.31
C LEU A 109 4.35 19.19 8.14
N SER A 110 3.59 19.08 9.24
CA SER A 110 2.12 19.09 9.24
C SER A 110 1.48 20.48 9.24
N GLU A 111 2.25 21.53 9.52
CA GLU A 111 1.84 22.94 9.42
C GLU A 111 2.26 23.53 8.05
N ARG A 112 2.65 22.68 7.09
CA ARG A 112 3.00 23.12 5.74
C ARG A 112 1.81 23.73 5.01
N GLY A 113 2.06 24.82 4.30
CA GLY A 113 1.04 25.58 3.57
C GLY A 113 0.18 26.48 4.47
N SER A 114 0.34 26.45 5.80
CA SER A 114 -0.32 27.41 6.69
C SER A 114 0.39 28.76 6.76
N ASN A 115 1.61 28.82 6.26
CA ASN A 115 2.51 29.95 6.41
C ASN A 115 2.58 30.81 5.14
N ASP A 116 2.43 32.13 5.33
CA ASP A 116 2.36 33.12 4.27
C ASP A 116 3.67 33.23 3.48
N SER A 117 3.52 33.23 2.16
CA SER A 117 4.53 33.71 1.23
C SER A 117 3.97 34.93 0.52
N VAL A 118 4.71 36.04 0.55
CA VAL A 118 4.32 37.28 -0.11
C VAL A 118 5.21 37.46 -1.34
N GLU A 119 4.60 37.42 -2.52
CA GLU A 119 5.29 37.68 -3.78
C GLU A 119 5.32 39.18 -4.07
N LEU A 120 6.50 39.71 -4.35
CA LEU A 120 6.72 41.10 -4.75
C LEU A 120 7.21 41.14 -6.20
N ALA A 121 6.71 42.12 -6.97
CA ALA A 121 7.12 42.34 -8.35
C ALA A 121 8.54 42.91 -8.46
N ALA A 122 9.07 43.02 -9.68
CA ALA A 122 10.42 43.48 -9.98
C ALA A 122 10.78 44.87 -9.43
N ASP A 123 9.79 45.74 -9.24
CA ASP A 123 9.91 47.10 -8.72
C ASP A 123 9.93 47.17 -7.18
N TYR A 124 10.25 46.07 -6.51
CA TYR A 124 10.34 46.02 -5.05
C TYR A 124 11.37 47.01 -4.48
N ASP A 125 11.03 47.56 -3.32
CA ASP A 125 11.89 48.39 -2.50
C ASP A 125 11.87 47.90 -1.03
N GLY A 126 12.69 48.53 -0.18
CA GLY A 126 12.72 48.21 1.25
C GLY A 126 11.37 48.36 1.93
N ALA A 127 10.52 49.30 1.49
CA ALA A 127 9.19 49.50 2.08
C ALA A 127 8.22 48.36 1.75
N MET A 128 8.26 47.82 0.52
CA MET A 128 7.48 46.66 0.12
C MET A 128 7.90 45.41 0.89
N ILE A 129 9.20 45.15 1.00
CA ILE A 129 9.74 44.02 1.78
C ILE A 129 9.38 44.18 3.27
N ALA A 130 9.46 45.39 3.82
CA ALA A 130 9.10 45.67 5.21
C ALA A 130 7.63 45.32 5.50
N ARG A 131 6.71 45.68 4.60
CA ARG A 131 5.28 45.30 4.73
C ARG A 131 5.09 43.79 4.72
N ALA A 132 5.78 43.09 3.83
CA ALA A 132 5.72 41.63 3.75
C ALA A 132 6.26 40.96 5.04
N ILE A 133 7.39 41.44 5.58
CA ILE A 133 7.94 40.95 6.85
C ILE A 133 6.95 41.17 8.00
N LEU A 134 6.37 42.37 8.10
CA LEU A 134 5.39 42.69 9.15
C LEU A 134 4.16 41.78 9.08
N GLN A 135 3.66 41.50 7.88
CA GLN A 135 2.55 40.58 7.68
C GLN A 135 2.87 39.19 8.24
N VAL A 136 4.04 38.65 7.92
CA VAL A 136 4.49 37.33 8.41
C VAL A 136 4.66 37.35 9.94
N PHE A 137 5.30 38.38 10.51
CA PHE A 137 5.55 38.48 11.95
C PHE A 137 4.27 38.64 12.76
N GLN A 138 3.35 39.50 12.32
CA GLN A 138 2.08 39.73 13.01
C GLN A 138 1.22 38.48 13.04
N ARG A 139 1.18 37.72 11.94
CA ARG A 139 0.44 36.46 11.87
C ARG A 139 1.04 35.39 12.79
N PHE A 140 2.37 35.23 12.75
CA PHE A 140 3.04 34.28 13.64
C PHE A 140 2.78 34.61 15.12
N LEU A 141 2.73 35.90 15.48
CA LEU A 141 2.38 36.36 16.81
C LEU A 141 0.90 36.08 17.16
N SER A 142 -0.03 36.31 16.23
CA SER A 142 -1.47 36.05 16.46
C SER A 142 -1.78 34.56 16.59
N ASP A 143 -1.04 33.71 15.88
CA ASP A 143 -1.21 32.26 15.90
C ASP A 143 -0.70 31.62 17.20
N GLY A 144 -0.02 32.39 18.06
CA GLY A 144 0.53 31.90 19.34
C GLY A 144 1.59 30.81 19.14
N SER A 145 2.24 30.79 17.98
CA SER A 145 3.20 29.75 17.62
C SER A 145 4.48 29.86 18.47
N PRO A 146 5.02 28.73 18.96
CA PRO A 146 6.24 28.75 19.76
C PRO A 146 7.49 29.01 18.91
N GLY A 147 8.53 29.58 19.53
CA GLY A 147 9.83 29.83 18.91
C GLY A 147 9.97 31.22 18.28
N ALA A 148 10.92 31.33 17.35
CA ALA A 148 11.26 32.55 16.64
C ALA A 148 10.97 32.42 15.14
N MET A 149 10.72 33.56 14.49
CA MET A 149 10.40 33.63 13.07
C MET A 149 11.56 34.25 12.29
N ALA A 150 12.25 33.45 11.50
CA ALA A 150 13.18 33.96 10.49
C ALA A 150 12.45 34.23 9.17
N ILE A 151 13.04 35.06 8.32
CA ILE A 151 12.50 35.40 6.99
C ILE A 151 13.49 34.98 5.92
N VAL A 152 12.97 34.37 4.86
CA VAL A 152 13.70 34.10 3.62
C VAL A 152 13.21 35.05 2.54
N VAL A 153 14.11 35.84 1.97
CA VAL A 153 13.84 36.65 0.76
C VAL A 153 14.51 35.95 -0.40
N GLN A 154 13.74 35.29 -1.25
CA GLN A 154 14.24 34.45 -2.35
C GLN A 154 13.91 35.08 -3.71
N ALA A 155 14.84 34.99 -4.67
CA ALA A 155 14.57 35.40 -6.05
C ALA A 155 13.38 34.64 -6.64
N ARG A 156 12.49 35.36 -7.32
CA ARG A 156 11.29 34.77 -7.92
C ARG A 156 11.62 34.09 -9.25
N VAL A 157 11.15 32.85 -9.41
CA VAL A 157 11.26 32.10 -10.65
C VAL A 157 9.89 31.84 -11.26
N PRO A 158 9.65 32.24 -12.53
CA PRO A 158 8.41 31.91 -13.23
C PRO A 158 8.36 30.42 -13.50
N HIS A 159 7.29 29.75 -13.05
CA HIS A 159 7.12 28.31 -13.17
C HIS A 159 5.78 27.98 -13.86
N LEU A 160 5.79 26.96 -14.70
CA LEU A 160 4.62 26.41 -15.39
C LEU A 160 3.89 25.36 -14.53
N ALA A 161 4.60 24.79 -13.56
CA ALA A 161 4.07 23.82 -12.62
C ALA A 161 4.83 23.90 -11.30
N LEU A 162 4.11 23.70 -10.20
CA LEU A 162 4.65 23.49 -8.86
C LEU A 162 4.29 22.08 -8.39
N GLY A 163 5.00 21.63 -7.38
CA GLY A 163 4.61 20.43 -6.67
C GLY A 163 5.56 20.03 -5.55
N HIS A 164 5.30 18.83 -5.05
CA HIS A 164 6.08 18.24 -3.98
C HIS A 164 6.72 16.93 -4.42
N MET A 165 7.82 16.57 -3.77
CA MET A 165 8.44 15.25 -3.86
C MET A 165 8.88 14.80 -2.48
N SER A 166 8.50 13.60 -2.05
CA SER A 166 8.83 13.11 -0.71
C SER A 166 8.95 11.58 -0.60
N ASN A 167 9.72 11.14 0.40
CA ASN A 167 9.80 9.75 0.86
C ASN A 167 9.36 9.61 2.34
N GLU A 168 8.55 10.56 2.81
CA GLU A 168 8.01 10.64 4.17
C GLU A 168 7.37 9.36 4.69
N GLN A 169 7.07 9.33 5.99
CA GLN A 169 6.36 8.21 6.59
C GLN A 169 4.94 7.95 6.08
N ARG A 170 4.37 8.81 5.23
CA ARG A 170 3.14 8.48 4.49
C ARG A 170 3.35 7.67 3.20
N VAL A 171 4.56 7.66 2.65
CA VAL A 171 4.87 7.12 1.31
C VAL A 171 5.22 5.63 1.29
N SER A 172 6.37 5.23 1.84
CA SER A 172 6.81 3.83 1.97
C SER A 172 7.72 3.55 3.19
N LYS A 173 7.76 2.30 3.68
CA LYS A 173 8.64 1.86 4.78
C LYS A 173 10.12 2.13 4.48
N THR A 174 10.56 2.00 3.24
CA THR A 174 11.95 2.26 2.84
C THR A 174 12.17 3.71 2.42
N ILE A 175 13.31 4.31 2.76
CA ILE A 175 13.67 5.68 2.36
C ILE A 175 13.85 5.85 0.84
N ASN A 176 14.08 4.75 0.10
CA ASN A 176 14.31 4.82 -1.34
C ASN A 176 13.02 4.93 -2.17
N GLN A 177 11.85 4.86 -1.55
CA GLN A 177 10.57 4.85 -2.25
C GLN A 177 9.91 6.21 -2.07
N TRP A 178 9.73 6.89 -3.19
CA TRP A 178 9.32 8.28 -3.26
C TRP A 178 7.96 8.41 -3.94
N MET A 179 7.32 9.53 -3.66
CA MET A 179 6.14 10.01 -4.36
C MET A 179 6.35 11.47 -4.73
N TRP A 180 5.82 11.88 -5.87
CA TRP A 180 5.78 13.28 -6.28
C TRP A 180 4.36 13.63 -6.73
N GLU A 181 3.96 14.87 -6.46
CA GLU A 181 2.59 15.38 -6.61
C GLU A 181 2.66 16.81 -7.18
N TYR A 182 1.66 17.23 -7.96
CA TYR A 182 1.53 18.62 -8.41
C TYR A 182 0.82 19.47 -7.34
N GLU A 183 1.09 20.78 -7.33
CA GLU A 183 0.39 21.78 -6.53
C GLU A 183 -0.23 22.87 -7.46
N PRO A 184 -1.56 23.07 -7.44
CA PRO A 184 -2.56 22.25 -6.74
C PRO A 184 -2.60 20.81 -7.30
N ALA A 185 -3.11 19.85 -6.53
CA ALA A 185 -3.16 18.42 -6.91
C ALA A 185 -4.24 18.11 -7.97
N ASP A 186 -4.24 18.86 -9.06
CA ASP A 186 -5.15 18.75 -10.20
C ASP A 186 -4.65 17.77 -11.28
N LYS A 187 -3.35 17.49 -11.30
CA LYS A 187 -2.69 16.55 -12.20
C LYS A 187 -2.20 15.31 -11.45
N PRO A 188 -2.17 14.13 -12.10
CA PRO A 188 -1.69 12.91 -11.45
C PRO A 188 -0.19 12.99 -11.17
N GLY A 189 0.18 12.70 -9.93
CA GLY A 189 1.57 12.51 -9.50
C GLY A 189 2.11 11.11 -9.85
N GLY A 190 3.27 10.76 -9.31
CA GLY A 190 3.91 9.47 -9.56
C GLY A 190 4.66 8.91 -8.34
N ARG A 191 5.03 7.62 -8.43
CA ARG A 191 5.88 6.94 -7.43
C ARG A 191 7.08 6.31 -8.12
N PHE A 192 8.21 6.25 -7.42
CA PHE A 192 9.43 5.65 -7.94
C PHE A 192 10.36 5.16 -6.82
N ASN A 193 11.30 4.29 -7.19
CA ASN A 193 12.39 3.85 -6.32
C ASN A 193 13.71 4.48 -6.79
N SER A 194 14.45 5.13 -5.90
CA SER A 194 15.74 5.80 -6.18
C SER A 194 16.97 4.94 -5.88
N GLN A 195 16.82 3.74 -5.30
CA GLN A 195 17.94 2.95 -4.74
C GLN A 195 19.06 2.65 -5.76
N ARG A 196 18.68 2.38 -7.01
CA ARG A 196 19.60 1.96 -8.09
C ARG A 196 20.01 3.11 -9.01
N ASP A 197 19.56 4.33 -8.73
CA ASP A 197 19.88 5.49 -9.55
C ASP A 197 21.21 6.14 -9.10
N THR A 198 21.72 7.04 -9.93
CA THR A 198 22.87 7.92 -9.62
C THR A 198 22.39 9.33 -9.29
N PRO A 199 23.05 10.05 -8.36
CA PRO A 199 22.70 11.44 -8.09
C PRO A 199 22.98 12.32 -9.33
N PRO A 200 22.30 13.48 -9.48
CA PRO A 200 22.66 14.47 -10.48
C PRO A 200 24.03 15.09 -10.16
N ASP A 201 24.63 15.73 -11.15
CA ASP A 201 25.82 16.56 -10.94
C ASP A 201 25.39 17.88 -10.27
N GLU A 202 25.96 18.18 -9.12
CA GLU A 202 25.64 19.37 -8.32
C GLU A 202 26.11 20.67 -8.99
N ALA A 203 27.07 20.59 -9.92
CA ALA A 203 27.57 21.74 -10.68
C ALA A 203 26.70 22.10 -11.90
N LEU A 204 25.66 21.31 -12.20
CA LEU A 204 24.79 21.50 -13.35
C LEU A 204 23.35 21.81 -12.92
N GLN A 205 22.69 22.67 -13.68
CA GLN A 205 21.26 22.96 -13.53
C GLN A 205 20.42 21.68 -13.71
N LEU A 206 19.39 21.52 -12.87
CA LEU A 206 18.47 20.39 -13.00
C LEU A 206 17.58 20.57 -14.23
N ARG A 207 17.77 19.70 -15.23
CA ARG A 207 16.99 19.71 -16.48
C ARG A 207 16.28 18.38 -16.71
N PRO A 208 14.96 18.38 -16.98
CA PRO A 208 14.28 17.17 -17.42
C PRO A 208 14.79 16.79 -18.83
N PHE A 209 14.88 15.48 -19.12
CA PHE A 209 15.36 14.97 -20.43
C PHE A 209 14.38 15.22 -21.61
N GLY A 210 13.40 16.11 -21.43
CA GLY A 210 12.29 16.38 -22.34
C GLY A 210 11.06 16.92 -21.57
N HIS A 211 9.97 17.21 -22.29
CA HIS A 211 8.74 17.76 -21.71
C HIS A 211 7.68 16.69 -21.36
N ARG A 212 7.99 15.39 -21.38
CA ARG A 212 7.01 14.33 -21.06
C ARG A 212 7.01 14.04 -19.55
N PRO A 213 5.88 13.63 -18.94
CA PRO A 213 5.82 13.24 -17.52
C PRO A 213 6.82 12.14 -17.11
N SER A 214 7.18 11.25 -18.05
CA SER A 214 8.22 10.24 -17.84
C SER A 214 9.61 10.82 -17.61
N ASP A 215 9.88 12.01 -18.14
CA ASP A 215 11.20 12.66 -18.08
C ASP A 215 11.40 13.31 -16.70
N PHE A 216 10.36 13.91 -16.13
CA PHE A 216 10.33 14.35 -14.73
C PHE A 216 10.59 13.19 -13.78
N THR A 217 9.96 12.04 -14.00
CA THR A 217 10.16 10.86 -13.13
C THR A 217 11.62 10.38 -13.15
N LYS A 218 12.32 10.44 -14.30
CA LYS A 218 13.76 10.09 -14.37
C LYS A 218 14.62 11.08 -13.58
N LEU A 219 14.35 12.37 -13.69
CA LEU A 219 15.07 13.40 -12.93
C LEU A 219 14.81 13.27 -11.42
N PHE A 220 13.54 13.10 -11.02
CA PHE A 220 13.16 12.89 -9.63
C PHE A 220 13.80 11.64 -9.01
N ARG A 221 14.00 10.56 -9.79
CA ARG A 221 14.76 9.39 -9.32
C ARG A 221 16.19 9.72 -8.94
N LYS A 222 16.88 10.54 -9.75
CA LYS A 222 18.24 11.02 -9.46
C LYS A 222 18.26 11.94 -8.23
N ILE A 223 17.34 12.91 -8.17
CA ILE A 223 17.20 13.81 -7.01
C ILE A 223 16.94 12.99 -5.73
N GLY A 224 16.07 11.99 -5.81
CA GLY A 224 15.75 11.12 -4.68
C GLY A 224 16.95 10.30 -4.23
N ARG A 225 17.83 9.91 -5.17
CA ARG A 225 19.10 9.27 -4.84
C ARG A 225 20.03 10.24 -4.12
N TRP A 226 20.15 11.47 -4.60
CA TRP A 226 20.94 12.53 -3.96
C TRP A 226 20.47 12.77 -2.52
N CYS A 227 19.17 12.93 -2.28
CA CYS A 227 18.63 13.12 -0.92
C CYS A 227 18.97 11.95 0.01
N THR A 228 18.84 10.69 -0.44
CA THR A 228 19.20 9.52 0.39
C THR A 228 20.69 9.37 0.68
N ARG A 229 21.56 10.10 -0.05
CA ARG A 229 23.00 10.18 0.24
C ARG A 229 23.33 11.37 1.13
N LEU A 230 22.60 12.48 0.98
CA LEU A 230 22.75 13.68 1.80
C LEU A 230 22.35 13.44 3.25
N HIS A 231 21.26 12.71 3.48
CA HIS A 231 20.68 12.52 4.80
C HIS A 231 20.12 11.10 4.96
N ALA A 232 20.35 10.49 6.12
CA ALA A 232 19.89 9.12 6.41
C ALA A 232 18.37 9.04 6.63
N GLY A 233 17.76 10.14 7.04
CA GLY A 233 16.33 10.25 7.28
C GLY A 233 15.48 10.51 6.03
N ARG A 234 14.21 10.77 6.28
CA ARG A 234 13.23 11.06 5.22
C ARG A 234 13.21 12.53 4.89
N THR A 235 12.84 12.82 3.66
CA THR A 235 12.97 14.09 2.97
C THR A 235 11.67 14.47 2.30
N HIS A 236 11.39 15.76 2.32
CA HIS A 236 10.34 16.40 1.53
C HIS A 236 10.94 17.59 0.79
N LEU A 237 10.56 17.75 -0.46
CA LEU A 237 11.01 18.78 -1.38
C LEU A 237 9.81 19.54 -1.95
N GLU A 238 9.96 20.85 -2.09
CA GLU A 238 9.12 21.66 -2.98
C GLU A 238 9.89 21.92 -4.27
N TRP A 239 9.22 21.76 -5.41
CA TRP A 239 9.82 21.97 -6.71
C TRP A 239 8.92 22.84 -7.59
N GLY A 240 9.52 23.55 -8.54
CA GLY A 240 8.81 24.14 -9.67
C GLY A 240 9.56 23.97 -10.96
N ALA A 241 8.79 23.74 -12.02
CA ALA A 241 9.29 23.51 -13.35
C ALA A 241 9.05 24.73 -14.22
N THR A 242 10.09 25.18 -14.91
CA THR A 242 10.02 26.13 -16.02
C THR A 242 9.90 25.34 -17.34
N VAL A 243 10.12 25.99 -18.48
CA VAL A 243 10.18 25.30 -19.78
C VAL A 243 11.36 24.31 -19.81
N ASP A 244 12.54 24.76 -19.36
CA ASP A 244 13.81 24.05 -19.55
C ASP A 244 14.41 23.50 -18.26
N ASP A 245 14.10 24.12 -17.11
CA ASP A 245 14.76 23.85 -15.83
C ASP A 245 13.77 23.49 -14.71
N LEU A 246 14.22 22.67 -13.77
CA LEU A 246 13.57 22.39 -12.50
C LEU A 246 14.30 23.12 -11.37
N TRP A 247 13.55 23.79 -10.50
CA TRP A 247 14.05 24.48 -9.32
C TRP A 247 13.51 23.84 -8.06
N LEU A 248 14.34 23.79 -7.03
CA LEU A 248 13.98 23.33 -5.69
C LEU A 248 13.82 24.56 -4.78
N PHE A 249 12.67 24.65 -4.12
CA PHE A 249 12.30 25.79 -3.28
C PHE A 249 12.30 25.48 -1.78
N GLN A 250 12.37 24.21 -1.41
CA GLN A 250 12.38 23.78 -0.02
C GLN A 250 12.97 22.37 0.11
N LEU A 251 13.69 22.13 1.20
CA LEU A 251 14.27 20.82 1.55
C LEU A 251 14.14 20.56 3.05
N ASP A 252 13.17 19.74 3.42
CA ASP A 252 12.90 19.41 4.81
C ASP A 252 13.21 17.95 5.12
N PHE A 253 13.62 17.67 6.35
CA PHE A 253 13.79 16.32 6.86
C PHE A 253 12.76 16.00 7.94
N GLU A 254 12.25 14.77 7.89
CA GLU A 254 11.22 14.31 8.82
C GLU A 254 11.75 14.15 10.25
N GLU A 255 13.04 13.83 10.41
CA GLU A 255 13.69 13.60 11.71
C GLU A 255 13.87 14.90 12.51
N ASP A 256 13.89 16.05 11.85
CA ASP A 256 13.96 17.36 12.50
C ASP A 256 12.65 17.74 13.21
N GLN A 257 11.57 16.98 12.96
CA GLN A 257 10.30 17.28 13.58
C GLN A 257 10.24 16.85 15.05
N PRO A 258 9.55 17.63 15.90
CA PRO A 258 9.20 17.16 17.25
C PRO A 258 8.35 15.89 17.16
N GLU A 259 8.59 14.95 18.07
CA GLU A 259 7.76 13.75 18.20
C GLU A 259 6.41 14.17 18.84
N LYS A 260 5.45 14.58 18.00
CA LYS A 260 4.06 14.87 18.37
C LYS A 260 3.18 13.64 18.10
N GLY A 261 2.11 13.47 18.87
CA GLY A 261 1.13 12.39 18.73
C GLY A 261 1.14 11.40 19.91
N VAL A 262 0.16 10.52 19.94
CA VAL A 262 -0.05 9.53 21.00
C VAL A 262 0.63 8.22 20.64
N ASP A 263 1.38 7.65 21.58
CA ASP A 263 1.91 6.29 21.42
C ASP A 263 0.74 5.31 21.49
N PRO A 264 0.43 4.57 20.41
CA PRO A 264 -0.74 3.70 20.37
C PRO A 264 -0.62 2.48 21.30
N THR A 265 0.58 2.22 21.83
CA THR A 265 0.86 1.12 22.77
C THR A 265 0.85 1.58 24.23
N ALA A 266 0.81 2.88 24.48
CA ALA A 266 0.72 3.41 25.83
C ALA A 266 -0.73 3.36 26.33
N PHE A 267 -0.91 2.97 27.59
CA PHE A 267 -2.21 3.00 28.24
C PHE A 267 -2.56 4.40 28.71
N LEU A 268 -3.86 4.70 28.72
CA LEU A 268 -4.37 6.04 28.97
C LEU A 268 -4.36 6.39 30.46
N ARG A 269 -4.62 5.42 31.36
CA ARG A 269 -4.80 5.68 32.80
C ARG A 269 -4.30 4.51 33.66
N ASP A 270 -3.83 4.85 34.86
CA ASP A 270 -3.50 3.88 35.89
C ASP A 270 -4.77 3.17 36.40
N GLY A 271 -4.76 1.84 36.43
CA GLY A 271 -5.89 1.04 36.94
C GLY A 271 -6.91 0.58 35.88
N ASP A 272 -6.71 0.93 34.61
CA ASP A 272 -7.52 0.41 33.49
C ASP A 272 -7.57 -1.12 33.48
N PHE A 273 -6.50 -1.76 33.95
CA PHE A 273 -6.36 -3.19 34.01
C PHE A 273 -7.05 -3.86 35.20
N ARG A 274 -7.76 -3.13 36.08
CA ARG A 274 -8.46 -3.79 37.20
C ARG A 274 -9.52 -4.79 36.66
N PRO A 275 -9.63 -6.01 37.18
CA PRO A 275 -10.75 -6.89 36.86
C PRO A 275 -12.11 -6.24 37.25
N PRO A 276 -13.23 -6.66 36.63
CA PRO A 276 -14.55 -6.24 37.07
C PRO A 276 -14.81 -6.69 38.51
N GLY A 277 -15.55 -5.88 39.28
CA GLY A 277 -16.02 -6.26 40.61
C GLY A 277 -17.19 -7.26 40.56
N GLU A 278 -17.58 -7.77 41.72
CA GLU A 278 -18.76 -8.62 41.84
C GLU A 278 -20.03 -7.78 41.99
N LEU A 279 -21.15 -8.28 41.44
CA LEU A 279 -22.45 -7.66 41.68
C LEU A 279 -22.90 -7.92 43.13
N PRO A 280 -23.49 -6.94 43.81
CA PRO A 280 -23.99 -7.14 45.16
C PRO A 280 -25.16 -8.13 45.18
N MET A 281 -25.31 -8.82 46.32
CA MET A 281 -26.41 -9.75 46.53
C MET A 281 -27.76 -9.01 46.40
N GLY A 282 -28.65 -9.51 45.55
CA GLY A 282 -29.94 -8.88 45.26
C GLY A 282 -29.91 -7.84 44.12
N SER A 283 -28.80 -7.70 43.39
CA SER A 283 -28.76 -6.90 42.17
C SER A 283 -29.81 -7.37 41.14
N PRO A 284 -30.59 -6.45 40.53
CA PRO A 284 -31.47 -6.78 39.42
C PRO A 284 -30.70 -7.16 38.14
N PHE A 285 -29.42 -6.79 38.05
CA PHE A 285 -28.56 -7.24 36.96
C PHE A 285 -28.29 -8.73 37.05
N GLN A 286 -28.33 -9.38 35.90
CA GLN A 286 -28.01 -10.80 35.77
C GLN A 286 -26.65 -10.96 35.09
N VAL A 287 -25.77 -11.76 35.67
CA VAL A 287 -24.54 -12.18 34.98
C VAL A 287 -24.95 -13.12 33.83
N ALA A 288 -24.54 -12.79 32.61
CA ALA A 288 -24.91 -13.55 31.43
C ALA A 288 -24.27 -14.94 31.44
N SER A 289 -25.08 -15.98 31.21
CA SER A 289 -24.56 -17.32 30.98
C SER A 289 -24.14 -17.48 29.52
N LEU A 290 -22.84 -17.64 29.28
CA LEU A 290 -22.28 -17.76 27.91
C LEU A 290 -22.37 -19.19 27.33
N THR A 291 -23.01 -20.13 28.04
CA THR A 291 -23.28 -21.50 27.54
C THR A 291 -24.77 -21.84 27.51
N GLY A 292 -25.62 -20.99 28.08
CA GLY A 292 -27.06 -21.12 27.97
C GLY A 292 -27.59 -20.21 26.87
N GLN A 293 -28.85 -20.41 26.48
CA GLN A 293 -29.56 -19.39 25.73
C GLN A 293 -30.16 -18.41 26.75
N ALA A 294 -29.53 -17.24 26.89
CA ALA A 294 -30.14 -16.09 27.56
C ALA A 294 -31.35 -15.57 26.75
N GLY A 295 -31.45 -16.02 25.50
CA GLY A 295 -32.51 -15.68 24.56
C GLY A 295 -32.24 -14.35 23.84
N TRP A 296 -31.11 -13.71 24.10
CA TRP A 296 -30.71 -12.43 23.51
C TRP A 296 -29.58 -12.66 22.52
N ARG A 297 -29.80 -12.26 21.26
CA ARG A 297 -28.93 -12.56 20.12
C ARG A 297 -27.46 -12.19 20.37
N LYS A 298 -27.20 -11.06 21.03
CA LYS A 298 -25.84 -10.58 21.32
C LYS A 298 -25.14 -11.38 22.42
N ILE A 299 -25.88 -11.86 23.42
CA ILE A 299 -25.35 -12.70 24.51
C ILE A 299 -25.13 -14.13 23.98
N ASP A 300 -26.15 -14.69 23.32
CA ASP A 300 -26.14 -16.07 22.87
C ASP A 300 -25.02 -16.32 21.83
N LYS A 301 -24.69 -15.30 21.02
CA LYS A 301 -23.57 -15.35 20.09
C LYS A 301 -22.19 -15.50 20.74
N ALA A 302 -22.02 -15.18 22.02
CA ALA A 302 -20.72 -15.36 22.67
C ALA A 302 -20.32 -16.85 22.75
N ALA A 303 -21.31 -17.76 22.77
CA ALA A 303 -21.08 -19.21 22.73
C ALA A 303 -20.38 -19.67 21.43
N ASP A 304 -20.50 -18.89 20.33
CA ASP A 304 -19.82 -19.18 19.06
C ASP A 304 -18.29 -19.10 19.18
N PHE A 305 -17.75 -18.45 20.21
CA PHE A 305 -16.33 -18.09 20.28
C PHE A 305 -15.44 -19.02 21.10
N SER A 306 -15.95 -19.59 22.19
CA SER A 306 -15.14 -20.47 23.03
C SER A 306 -16.01 -21.47 23.80
N ALA A 307 -15.52 -22.69 23.94
CA ALA A 307 -16.06 -23.67 24.87
C ALA A 307 -15.47 -23.49 26.29
N ASP A 308 -14.24 -22.96 26.39
CA ASP A 308 -13.54 -22.67 27.64
C ASP A 308 -13.64 -21.17 27.98
N ARG A 309 -14.05 -20.88 29.22
CA ARG A 309 -14.52 -19.55 29.68
C ARG A 309 -13.43 -18.73 30.35
N ALA A 310 -12.24 -19.30 30.54
CA ALA A 310 -11.15 -18.61 31.20
C ALA A 310 -10.77 -17.34 30.44
N GLY A 311 -10.94 -16.18 31.10
CA GLY A 311 -10.55 -14.87 30.57
C GLY A 311 -11.49 -14.24 29.55
N TYR A 312 -12.75 -14.67 29.42
CA TYR A 312 -13.74 -13.93 28.62
C TYR A 312 -14.36 -12.78 29.44
N PRO A 313 -14.68 -11.60 28.85
CA PRO A 313 -15.26 -10.49 29.61
C PRO A 313 -16.58 -10.84 30.31
N THR A 314 -16.70 -10.47 31.58
CA THR A 314 -17.94 -10.59 32.34
C THR A 314 -19.00 -9.66 31.75
N LEU A 315 -20.11 -10.25 31.29
CA LEU A 315 -21.26 -9.50 30.80
C LEU A 315 -22.37 -9.54 31.84
N ILE A 316 -22.93 -8.39 32.17
CA ILE A 316 -24.14 -8.27 32.98
C ILE A 316 -25.27 -7.75 32.09
N HIS A 317 -26.51 -8.12 32.38
CA HIS A 317 -27.63 -7.68 31.58
C HIS A 317 -28.91 -7.50 32.39
N ILE A 318 -29.81 -6.67 31.87
CA ILE A 318 -31.15 -6.44 32.42
C ILE A 318 -32.15 -6.19 31.29
N THR A 319 -33.40 -6.62 31.48
CA THR A 319 -34.49 -6.32 30.55
C THR A 319 -35.14 -4.98 30.91
N GLY A 320 -35.68 -4.26 29.91
CA GLY A 320 -36.20 -2.91 30.12
C GLY A 320 -37.33 -2.84 31.15
N ASP A 321 -38.22 -3.84 31.17
CA ASP A 321 -39.31 -3.95 32.15
C ASP A 321 -38.80 -4.11 33.59
N LYS A 322 -37.81 -4.98 33.82
CA LYS A 322 -37.18 -5.17 35.14
C LYS A 322 -36.43 -3.93 35.58
N PHE A 323 -35.72 -3.27 34.66
CA PHE A 323 -35.04 -2.01 34.95
C PHE A 323 -36.04 -0.95 35.40
N LEU A 324 -37.11 -0.70 34.63
CA LEU A 324 -38.13 0.29 34.98
C LEU A 324 -38.79 -0.01 36.33
N LYS A 325 -39.12 -1.28 36.60
CA LYS A 325 -39.72 -1.69 37.87
C LYS A 325 -38.80 -1.36 39.05
N SER A 326 -37.57 -1.88 39.03
CA SER A 326 -36.62 -1.65 40.13
C SER A 326 -36.19 -0.18 40.23
N PHE A 327 -36.14 0.55 39.12
CA PHE A 327 -35.86 1.99 39.12
C PHE A 327 -36.99 2.77 39.80
N ALA A 328 -38.26 2.42 39.54
CA ALA A 328 -39.42 3.00 40.22
C ALA A 328 -39.45 2.64 41.72
N ASP A 329 -38.95 1.46 42.09
CA ASP A 329 -38.78 1.02 43.48
C ASP A 329 -37.61 1.73 44.21
N GLY A 330 -36.87 2.62 43.54
CA GLY A 330 -35.77 3.40 44.11
C GLY A 330 -34.42 2.68 44.16
N TYR A 331 -34.22 1.64 43.34
CA TYR A 331 -32.96 0.89 43.28
C TYR A 331 -31.81 1.72 42.71
N ASP A 332 -30.67 1.75 43.42
CA ASP A 332 -29.46 2.47 43.00
C ASP A 332 -28.60 1.63 42.06
N PHE A 333 -28.95 1.64 40.77
CA PHE A 333 -28.17 0.98 39.72
C PHE A 333 -26.79 1.58 39.51
N ALA A 334 -26.60 2.88 39.81
CA ALA A 334 -25.32 3.53 39.59
C ALA A 334 -24.26 2.97 40.55
N ARG A 335 -24.63 2.70 41.81
CA ARG A 335 -23.74 2.07 42.79
C ARG A 335 -23.29 0.67 42.37
N ASP A 336 -24.20 -0.14 41.83
CA ASP A 336 -23.88 -1.49 41.34
C ASP A 336 -22.87 -1.43 40.19
N LEU A 337 -23.13 -0.54 39.22
CA LEU A 337 -22.25 -0.33 38.07
C LEU A 337 -20.89 0.25 38.47
N GLU A 338 -20.86 1.09 39.51
CA GLU A 338 -19.62 1.66 40.04
C GLU A 338 -18.73 0.56 40.64
N GLY A 339 -19.30 -0.30 41.50
CA GLY A 339 -18.59 -1.44 42.07
C GLY A 339 -18.15 -2.45 41.01
N PHE A 340 -18.95 -2.65 39.97
CA PHE A 340 -18.66 -3.61 38.89
C PHE A 340 -17.60 -3.11 37.90
N ALA A 341 -17.74 -1.88 37.39
CA ALA A 341 -16.94 -1.37 36.27
C ALA A 341 -15.91 -0.30 36.65
N HIS A 342 -15.91 0.17 37.91
CA HIS A 342 -15.03 1.23 38.41
C HIS A 342 -15.15 2.52 37.57
N GLY A 343 -16.39 2.95 37.32
CA GLY A 343 -16.69 4.17 36.55
C GLY A 343 -16.45 4.08 35.04
N ARG A 344 -16.19 2.88 34.48
CA ARG A 344 -15.91 2.67 33.05
C ARG A 344 -16.83 1.63 32.41
N VAL A 345 -18.09 2.00 32.28
CA VAL A 345 -19.16 1.14 31.77
C VAL A 345 -19.34 1.33 30.27
N VAL A 346 -19.49 0.22 29.54
CA VAL A 346 -19.99 0.22 28.16
C VAL A 346 -21.35 -0.48 28.15
N CYS A 347 -22.40 0.24 27.74
CA CYS A 347 -23.76 -0.29 27.61
C CYS A 347 -24.11 -0.52 26.14
N ARG A 348 -24.65 -1.70 25.81
CA ARG A 348 -25.12 -2.08 24.48
C ARG A 348 -26.58 -2.50 24.54
N THR A 349 -27.37 -2.09 23.56
CA THR A 349 -28.79 -2.48 23.46
C THR A 349 -28.96 -3.70 22.57
N ASP A 350 -29.75 -4.70 22.99
CA ASP A 350 -30.30 -5.76 22.13
C ASP A 350 -31.83 -5.64 22.11
N CYS A 351 -32.45 -6.05 21.01
CA CYS A 351 -33.90 -5.92 20.82
C CYS A 351 -34.45 -7.14 20.09
N LYS A 352 -35.60 -7.64 20.55
CA LYS A 352 -36.33 -8.77 19.94
C LYS A 352 -37.56 -8.36 19.14
N ALA A 353 -37.95 -7.08 19.17
CA ALA A 353 -39.12 -6.62 18.43
C ALA A 353 -38.93 -6.83 16.92
N SER A 354 -39.98 -7.35 16.27
CA SER A 354 -40.02 -7.53 14.82
C SER A 354 -39.92 -6.19 14.09
N GLY A 355 -39.09 -6.12 13.04
CA GLY A 355 -38.89 -4.90 12.25
C GLY A 355 -37.75 -3.99 12.74
N VAL A 356 -37.18 -4.26 13.92
CA VAL A 356 -35.99 -3.54 14.42
C VAL A 356 -34.72 -4.20 13.90
N SER A 357 -33.84 -3.41 13.27
CA SER A 357 -32.53 -3.88 12.81
C SER A 357 -31.70 -4.44 13.96
N SER A 358 -30.97 -5.53 13.70
CA SER A 358 -30.04 -6.11 14.67
C SER A 358 -28.67 -5.43 14.70
N LEU A 359 -28.39 -4.58 13.71
CA LEU A 359 -27.12 -3.87 13.54
C LEU A 359 -27.25 -2.42 14.01
N ASN A 360 -26.17 -1.89 14.60
CA ASN A 360 -26.03 -0.49 15.03
C ASN A 360 -27.12 0.01 16.00
N LEU A 361 -27.71 -0.87 16.82
CA LEU A 361 -28.53 -0.46 17.96
C LEU A 361 -27.77 0.46 18.91
N PRO A 362 -28.44 1.40 19.61
CA PRO A 362 -27.80 2.36 20.48
C PRO A 362 -26.87 1.72 21.51
N ARG A 363 -25.77 2.42 21.78
CA ARG A 363 -24.79 2.10 22.82
C ARG A 363 -24.18 3.38 23.38
N THR A 364 -23.65 3.34 24.59
CA THR A 364 -22.83 4.42 25.16
C THR A 364 -21.41 4.31 24.66
N HIS A 365 -20.56 5.34 24.66
CA HIS A 365 -19.09 5.19 24.64
C HIS A 365 -18.58 4.43 25.88
N THR A 366 -17.48 4.86 26.49
CA THR A 366 -17.21 4.51 27.87
C THR A 366 -17.79 5.62 28.73
N VAL A 367 -18.64 5.27 29.68
CA VAL A 367 -19.35 6.26 30.50
C VAL A 367 -19.29 5.89 31.97
N GLY A 368 -19.50 6.87 32.82
CA GLY A 368 -19.71 6.67 34.25
C GLY A 368 -21.01 5.93 34.53
N SER A 369 -21.14 5.50 35.78
CA SER A 369 -22.26 4.68 36.22
C SER A 369 -23.61 5.40 36.15
N VAL A 370 -23.63 6.72 36.41
CA VAL A 370 -24.84 7.57 36.33
C VAL A 370 -25.27 7.79 34.87
N GLU A 371 -24.32 8.02 33.98
CA GLU A 371 -24.57 8.20 32.56
C GLU A 371 -25.04 6.89 31.91
N ALA A 372 -24.54 5.73 32.36
CA ALA A 372 -25.03 4.43 31.91
C ALA A 372 -26.51 4.23 32.26
N VAL A 373 -26.92 4.57 33.49
CA VAL A 373 -28.33 4.54 33.92
C VAL A 373 -29.17 5.51 33.08
N SER A 374 -28.67 6.72 32.87
CA SER A 374 -29.33 7.75 32.05
C SER A 374 -29.53 7.28 30.60
N PHE A 375 -28.54 6.60 30.03
CA PHE A 375 -28.62 5.99 28.70
C PHE A 375 -29.70 4.92 28.62
N ILE A 376 -29.81 4.03 29.61
CA ILE A 376 -30.84 2.98 29.64
C ILE A 376 -32.22 3.63 29.65
N THR A 377 -32.47 4.57 30.57
CA THR A 377 -33.76 5.28 30.67
C THR A 377 -34.12 5.99 29.37
N LYS A 378 -33.18 6.73 28.78
CA LYS A 378 -33.38 7.42 27.50
C LYS A 378 -33.69 6.44 26.37
N THR A 379 -32.94 5.34 26.27
CA THR A 379 -33.13 4.35 25.20
C THR A 379 -34.49 3.66 25.32
N ILE A 380 -34.94 3.33 26.53
CA ILE A 380 -36.30 2.78 26.74
C ILE A 380 -37.35 3.79 26.29
N SER A 381 -37.20 5.07 26.64
CA SER A 381 -38.12 6.13 26.20
C SER A 381 -38.15 6.29 24.67
N ASP A 382 -36.98 6.37 24.02
CA ASP A 382 -36.86 6.56 22.57
C ASP A 382 -37.50 5.39 21.80
N PHE A 383 -37.27 4.16 22.25
CA PHE A 383 -37.90 2.96 21.66
C PHE A 383 -39.39 2.84 21.98
N GLY A 384 -39.83 3.27 23.17
CA GLY A 384 -41.24 3.33 23.55
C GLY A 384 -42.02 4.30 22.66
N ALA A 385 -41.43 5.46 22.33
CA ALA A 385 -42.01 6.40 21.37
C ALA A 385 -42.13 5.81 19.95
N ALA A 386 -41.27 4.85 19.59
CA ALA A 386 -41.32 4.08 18.34
C ALA A 386 -42.20 2.82 18.42
N GLY A 387 -42.92 2.60 19.53
CA GLY A 387 -43.86 1.48 19.69
C GLY A 387 -43.26 0.15 20.14
N VAL A 388 -42.03 0.13 20.65
CA VAL A 388 -41.38 -1.08 21.17
C VAL A 388 -41.57 -1.21 22.69
N SER A 389 -42.10 -2.34 23.16
CA SER A 389 -42.29 -2.59 24.60
C SER A 389 -40.95 -2.83 25.32
N ALA A 390 -40.87 -2.42 26.59
CA ALA A 390 -39.64 -2.48 27.38
C ALA A 390 -39.14 -3.93 27.63
N GLU A 391 -40.03 -4.92 27.67
CA GLU A 391 -39.70 -6.36 27.78
C GLU A 391 -38.91 -6.88 26.56
N ASN A 392 -39.07 -6.22 25.40
CA ASN A 392 -38.39 -6.56 24.16
C ASN A 392 -37.00 -5.90 24.04
N LEU A 393 -36.59 -5.14 25.06
CA LEU A 393 -35.28 -4.49 25.15
C LEU A 393 -34.43 -5.16 26.22
N CYS A 394 -33.15 -5.36 25.90
CA CYS A 394 -32.15 -5.81 26.84
C CYS A 394 -30.92 -4.90 26.77
N PHE A 395 -30.42 -4.54 27.94
CA PHE A 395 -29.21 -3.76 28.10
C PHE A 395 -28.11 -4.68 28.59
N ILE A 396 -27.04 -4.79 27.80
CA ILE A 396 -25.88 -5.63 28.06
C ILE A 396 -24.74 -4.69 28.42
N LEU A 397 -24.17 -4.85 29.60
CA LEU A 397 -23.11 -4.00 30.12
C LEU A 397 -21.86 -4.83 30.41
N HIS A 398 -20.72 -4.21 30.19
CA HIS A 398 -19.42 -4.75 30.54
C HIS A 398 -18.48 -3.62 30.94
N LYS A 399 -17.45 -3.95 31.72
CA LYS A 399 -16.33 -3.03 31.93
C LYS A 399 -15.62 -2.78 30.59
N PHE A 400 -15.16 -1.56 30.35
CA PHE A 400 -14.32 -1.23 29.19
C PHE A 400 -13.15 -2.22 29.02
N ILE A 401 -12.89 -2.62 27.78
CA ILE A 401 -11.82 -3.57 27.41
C ILE A 401 -10.64 -2.76 26.86
N PRO A 402 -9.49 -2.66 27.56
CA PRO A 402 -8.37 -1.82 27.17
C PRO A 402 -7.46 -2.52 26.15
N SER A 403 -7.96 -2.73 24.93
CA SER A 403 -7.17 -3.32 23.83
C SER A 403 -6.26 -2.29 23.16
N VAL A 404 -5.02 -2.66 22.87
CA VAL A 404 -4.08 -1.84 22.07
C VAL A 404 -4.46 -1.82 20.59
N THR A 405 -5.08 -2.91 20.10
CA THR A 405 -5.40 -3.10 18.68
C THR A 405 -6.77 -3.74 18.54
N ALA A 406 -7.45 -3.41 17.46
CA ALA A 406 -8.64 -4.12 17.03
C ALA A 406 -8.43 -4.75 15.66
N ALA A 407 -9.08 -5.88 15.41
CA ALA A 407 -8.99 -6.57 14.14
C ALA A 407 -10.35 -7.11 13.66
N TRP A 408 -10.56 -7.12 12.35
CA TRP A 408 -11.58 -7.92 11.69
C TRP A 408 -10.90 -9.08 10.97
N ALA A 409 -11.32 -10.31 11.27
CA ALA A 409 -10.83 -11.52 10.62
C ALA A 409 -11.95 -12.22 9.86
N VAL A 410 -11.69 -12.63 8.61
CA VAL A 410 -12.62 -13.39 7.78
C VAL A 410 -12.04 -14.75 7.45
N ALA A 411 -12.78 -15.79 7.81
CA ALA A 411 -12.51 -17.16 7.40
C ALA A 411 -13.68 -17.68 6.56
N ARG A 412 -13.35 -18.31 5.43
CA ARG A 412 -14.31 -19.07 4.63
C ARG A 412 -14.16 -20.53 5.02
N LYS A 413 -15.27 -21.25 5.19
CA LYS A 413 -15.25 -22.64 5.72
C LYS A 413 -14.41 -23.60 4.86
N ASP A 414 -14.37 -23.35 3.55
CA ASP A 414 -13.66 -24.18 2.56
C ASP A 414 -12.27 -23.61 2.18
N SER A 415 -11.79 -22.58 2.89
CA SER A 415 -10.51 -21.91 2.62
C SER A 415 -9.51 -22.11 3.76
N GLN A 416 -8.25 -22.35 3.39
CA GLN A 416 -7.11 -22.38 4.32
C GLN A 416 -6.49 -20.98 4.54
N ILE A 417 -6.95 -19.98 3.81
CA ILE A 417 -6.50 -18.59 3.96
C ILE A 417 -7.52 -17.79 4.76
N VAL A 418 -7.03 -17.15 5.83
CA VAL A 418 -7.77 -16.19 6.66
C VAL A 418 -7.24 -14.80 6.38
N ARG A 419 -8.14 -13.85 6.07
CA ARG A 419 -7.79 -12.43 5.96
C ARG A 419 -7.98 -11.77 7.32
N VAL A 420 -7.01 -10.96 7.74
CA VAL A 420 -7.07 -10.16 8.97
C VAL A 420 -6.76 -8.71 8.64
N ASP A 421 -7.67 -7.78 8.94
CA ASP A 421 -7.42 -6.34 8.88
C ASP A 421 -7.37 -5.79 10.30
N SER A 422 -6.29 -5.09 10.68
CA SER A 422 -6.10 -4.57 12.04
C SER A 422 -5.67 -3.10 12.08
N LEU A 423 -6.04 -2.37 13.13
CA LEU A 423 -5.51 -1.02 13.40
C LEU A 423 -5.25 -0.80 14.89
N TRP A 424 -4.60 0.33 15.20
CA TRP A 424 -4.48 0.82 16.57
C TRP A 424 -5.83 1.23 17.19
N GLY A 425 -6.00 0.94 18.48
CA GLY A 425 -7.16 1.34 19.27
C GLY A 425 -8.46 0.62 18.90
N LEU A 426 -9.55 1.39 18.84
CA LEU A 426 -10.92 0.88 18.84
C LEU A 426 -11.38 0.37 17.45
N PRO A 427 -12.21 -0.70 17.41
CA PRO A 427 -12.59 -1.40 16.17
C PRO A 427 -13.34 -0.56 15.15
N ASP A 428 -14.08 0.47 15.58
CA ASP A 428 -14.81 1.36 14.69
C ASP A 428 -13.89 2.16 13.78
N GLY A 429 -12.62 2.33 14.19
CA GLY A 429 -11.58 2.88 13.32
C GLY A 429 -11.44 2.12 12.00
N LEU A 430 -11.73 0.81 11.94
CA LEU A 430 -11.66 0.04 10.69
C LEU A 430 -12.61 0.56 9.61
N GLN A 431 -13.63 1.36 9.94
CA GLN A 431 -14.55 1.89 8.96
C GLN A 431 -13.93 2.98 8.07
N TYR A 432 -13.05 3.82 8.62
CA TYR A 432 -12.54 5.01 7.92
C TYR A 432 -11.03 5.23 8.06
N LEU A 433 -10.41 4.74 9.13
CA LEU A 433 -9.00 4.98 9.42
C LEU A 433 -8.08 3.97 8.73
N PRO A 434 -6.80 4.33 8.49
CA PRO A 434 -5.84 3.39 7.92
C PRO A 434 -5.63 2.17 8.83
N HIS A 435 -5.49 1.01 8.22
CA HIS A 435 -5.32 -0.28 8.90
C HIS A 435 -4.22 -1.08 8.20
N ASP A 436 -3.69 -2.12 8.84
CA ASP A 436 -2.84 -3.12 8.20
C ASP A 436 -3.70 -4.29 7.73
N SER A 437 -3.27 -4.97 6.67
CA SER A 437 -3.95 -6.17 6.15
C SER A 437 -2.98 -7.33 6.06
N TYR A 438 -3.45 -8.51 6.43
CA TYR A 438 -2.70 -9.76 6.38
C TYR A 438 -3.54 -10.87 5.76
N GLU A 439 -2.87 -11.78 5.07
CA GLU A 439 -3.41 -13.10 4.77
C GLU A 439 -2.55 -14.12 5.51
N TYR A 440 -3.22 -15.05 6.19
CA TYR A 440 -2.59 -16.09 6.99
C TYR A 440 -3.02 -17.47 6.48
N ASP A 441 -2.03 -18.31 6.19
CA ASP A 441 -2.22 -19.70 5.77
C ASP A 441 -2.24 -20.58 7.01
N VAL A 442 -3.43 -21.06 7.38
CA VAL A 442 -3.63 -21.85 8.60
C VAL A 442 -2.98 -23.24 8.52
N ARG A 443 -2.87 -23.80 7.31
CA ARG A 443 -2.22 -25.10 7.08
C ARG A 443 -0.72 -25.01 7.30
N ARG A 444 -0.09 -23.99 6.73
CA ARG A 444 1.35 -23.74 6.89
C ARG A 444 1.72 -23.05 8.20
N LYS A 445 0.73 -22.56 8.96
CA LYS A 445 0.90 -21.73 10.16
C LYS A 445 1.85 -20.55 9.89
N GLN A 446 1.65 -19.90 8.74
CA GLN A 446 2.50 -18.80 8.32
C GLN A 446 1.68 -17.68 7.66
N GLN A 447 2.17 -16.45 7.79
CA GLN A 447 1.66 -15.31 7.06
C GLN A 447 2.01 -15.47 5.56
N SER A 448 1.00 -15.48 4.69
CA SER A 448 1.18 -15.56 3.23
C SER A 448 1.34 -14.19 2.58
N SER A 449 0.72 -13.14 3.15
CA SER A 449 0.90 -11.76 2.70
C SER A 449 0.75 -10.75 3.83
N GLU A 450 1.46 -9.62 3.72
CA GLU A 450 1.29 -8.45 4.57
C GLU A 450 1.19 -7.16 3.76
N ARG A 451 0.44 -6.22 4.31
CA ARG A 451 0.40 -4.84 3.87
C ARG A 451 0.31 -3.90 5.07
N LEU A 452 1.46 -3.38 5.45
CA LEU A 452 1.55 -2.34 6.47
C LEU A 452 1.24 -0.97 5.86
N ARG A 453 0.36 -0.20 6.51
CA ARG A 453 -0.04 1.14 6.06
C ARG A 453 0.44 2.21 7.02
N TYR A 454 0.53 3.44 6.49
CA TYR A 454 0.73 4.63 7.30
C TYR A 454 -0.57 4.98 8.03
N LYS A 455 -0.56 4.75 9.33
CA LYS A 455 -1.63 5.03 10.28
C LYS A 455 -1.35 6.38 10.91
N HIS A 456 -1.88 7.44 10.30
CA HIS A 456 -1.68 8.81 10.76
C HIS A 456 -2.49 9.13 12.02
N ALA A 457 -3.61 8.43 12.20
CA ALA A 457 -4.50 8.58 13.32
C ALA A 457 -5.13 7.24 13.70
N PHE A 458 -5.64 7.17 14.92
CA PHE A 458 -6.39 6.04 15.44
C PHE A 458 -7.48 6.50 16.40
N LEU A 459 -8.49 5.65 16.59
CA LEU A 459 -9.61 5.94 17.46
C LEU A 459 -9.31 5.42 18.87
N GLN A 460 -9.35 6.30 19.87
CA GLN A 460 -9.12 5.94 21.28
C GLN A 460 -10.18 6.57 22.19
N GLU A 461 -10.17 6.17 23.47
CA GLU A 461 -10.93 6.85 24.51
C GLU A 461 -10.15 8.06 25.05
N ALA A 462 -10.82 9.19 25.27
CA ALA A 462 -10.29 10.34 25.99
C ALA A 462 -10.33 10.10 27.52
N PRO A 463 -9.64 10.90 28.34
CA PRO A 463 -9.79 10.85 29.81
C PRO A 463 -11.24 11.02 30.33
N THR A 464 -12.13 11.58 29.51
CA THR A 464 -13.55 11.75 29.82
C THR A 464 -14.42 10.52 29.53
N GLY A 465 -13.90 9.50 28.84
CA GLY A 465 -14.69 8.35 28.38
C GLY A 465 -15.26 8.49 26.96
N LEU A 466 -15.28 9.72 26.42
CA LEU A 466 -15.65 9.98 25.04
C LEU A 466 -14.60 9.42 24.08
N TRP A 467 -15.02 9.12 22.85
CA TRP A 467 -14.12 8.66 21.81
C TRP A 467 -13.56 9.85 21.05
N GLU A 468 -12.28 9.77 20.69
CA GLU A 468 -11.58 10.79 19.93
C GLU A 468 -10.64 10.16 18.89
N VAL A 469 -10.53 10.80 17.73
CA VAL A 469 -9.50 10.48 16.75
C VAL A 469 -8.24 11.24 17.15
N VAL A 470 -7.19 10.52 17.52
CA VAL A 470 -5.90 11.12 17.87
C VAL A 470 -4.84 10.79 16.84
N ARG A 471 -3.87 11.70 16.68
CA ARG A 471 -2.71 11.47 15.82
C ARG A 471 -1.79 10.42 16.46
N VAL A 472 -1.37 9.44 15.67
CA VAL A 472 -0.37 8.44 16.08
C VAL A 472 0.99 9.13 16.19
N ALA A 473 1.75 8.82 17.24
CA ALA A 473 3.13 9.24 17.39
C ALA A 473 3.91 8.86 16.12
N ARG A 474 4.64 9.83 15.54
CA ARG A 474 5.30 9.68 14.24
C ARG A 474 6.08 8.37 14.11
N ARG A 475 6.84 7.98 15.14
CA ARG A 475 7.61 6.72 15.18
C ARG A 475 6.76 5.47 14.97
N ALA A 476 5.50 5.49 15.40
CA ALA A 476 4.59 4.34 15.42
C ALA A 476 3.62 4.29 14.23
N THR A 477 3.59 5.33 13.38
CA THR A 477 2.65 5.44 12.25
C THR A 477 2.76 4.28 11.24
N ARG A 478 3.91 3.61 11.15
CA ARG A 478 4.15 2.45 10.27
C ARG A 478 4.44 1.15 11.01
N TRP A 479 4.36 1.15 12.33
CA TRP A 479 4.48 -0.09 13.09
C TRP A 479 3.37 -1.05 12.68
N ARG A 480 3.69 -2.34 12.72
CA ARG A 480 2.71 -3.41 12.54
C ARG A 480 1.76 -3.34 13.73
N SER A 481 0.47 -3.11 13.46
CA SER A 481 -0.55 -2.99 14.51
C SER A 481 -0.78 -4.30 15.26
N LEU A 482 -0.75 -5.44 14.55
CA LEU A 482 -0.94 -6.76 15.14
C LEU A 482 0.34 -7.60 15.04
N PRO A 483 1.05 -7.86 16.16
CA PRO A 483 2.25 -8.70 16.18
C PRO A 483 2.01 -10.09 15.58
N THR A 484 3.07 -10.73 15.07
CA THR A 484 2.97 -12.04 14.41
C THR A 484 2.32 -13.13 15.28
N PRO A 485 2.64 -13.26 16.59
CA PRO A 485 1.97 -14.25 17.45
C PRO A 485 0.47 -13.99 17.59
N ASP A 486 0.08 -12.72 17.79
CA ASP A 486 -1.32 -12.31 17.91
C ASP A 486 -2.09 -12.53 16.59
N LEU A 487 -1.46 -12.22 15.45
CA LEU A 487 -2.00 -12.51 14.12
C LEU A 487 -2.25 -14.00 13.91
N ALA A 488 -1.30 -14.85 14.30
CA ALA A 488 -1.42 -16.29 14.18
C ALA A 488 -2.59 -16.82 15.02
N GLU A 489 -2.71 -16.37 16.27
CA GLU A 489 -3.82 -16.76 17.16
C GLU A 489 -5.18 -16.33 16.59
N VAL A 490 -5.32 -15.06 16.22
CA VAL A 490 -6.55 -14.50 15.64
C VAL A 490 -6.96 -15.27 14.39
N ALA A 491 -6.00 -15.56 13.50
CA ALA A 491 -6.28 -16.28 12.26
C ALA A 491 -6.69 -17.73 12.50
N LEU A 492 -5.93 -18.48 13.31
CA LEU A 492 -6.18 -19.88 13.62
C LEU A 492 -7.53 -20.05 14.32
N ARG A 493 -7.80 -19.27 15.37
CA ARG A 493 -9.08 -19.35 16.10
C ARG A 493 -10.27 -18.94 15.23
N THR A 494 -10.12 -17.93 14.36
CA THR A 494 -11.19 -17.55 13.43
C THR A 494 -11.51 -18.70 12.47
N HIS A 495 -10.50 -19.41 11.95
CA HIS A 495 -10.69 -20.58 11.09
C HIS A 495 -11.33 -21.75 11.85
N GLU A 496 -10.86 -22.06 13.06
CA GLU A 496 -11.43 -23.11 13.92
C GLU A 496 -12.92 -22.86 14.20
N ILE A 497 -13.30 -21.62 14.50
CA ILE A 497 -14.70 -21.23 14.72
C ILE A 497 -15.52 -21.42 13.44
N ALA A 498 -15.02 -20.98 12.28
CA ALA A 498 -15.70 -21.14 11.00
C ALA A 498 -15.96 -22.62 10.67
N HIS A 499 -14.94 -23.46 10.85
CA HIS A 499 -15.02 -24.90 10.61
C HIS A 499 -15.98 -25.59 11.59
N ARG A 500 -15.87 -25.28 12.89
CA ARG A 500 -16.77 -25.81 13.93
C ARG A 500 -18.23 -25.47 13.67
N LEU A 501 -18.52 -24.26 13.20
CA LEU A 501 -19.88 -23.80 12.89
C LEU A 501 -20.35 -24.19 11.47
N GLY A 502 -19.47 -24.74 10.64
CA GLY A 502 -19.79 -25.16 9.27
C GLY A 502 -20.20 -24.02 8.33
N ARG A 503 -19.77 -22.77 8.59
CA ARG A 503 -20.17 -21.58 7.84
C ARG A 503 -19.05 -20.54 7.72
N ASP A 504 -19.13 -19.73 6.67
CA ASP A 504 -18.28 -18.55 6.52
C ASP A 504 -18.56 -17.55 7.65
N ILE A 505 -17.49 -16.97 8.21
CA ILE A 505 -17.61 -16.06 9.35
C ILE A 505 -16.64 -14.90 9.24
N GLN A 506 -17.12 -13.73 9.65
CA GLN A 506 -16.35 -12.53 9.92
C GLN A 506 -16.42 -12.24 11.42
N ILE A 507 -15.27 -12.17 12.11
CA ILE A 507 -15.17 -11.94 13.55
C ILE A 507 -14.40 -10.66 13.83
N MET A 508 -14.93 -9.83 14.72
CA MET A 508 -14.22 -8.68 15.31
C MET A 508 -13.52 -9.12 16.59
N TRP A 509 -12.26 -8.69 16.73
CA TRP A 509 -11.36 -9.03 17.83
C TRP A 509 -10.88 -7.77 18.54
N PHE A 510 -10.86 -7.83 19.88
CA PHE A 510 -9.99 -7.01 20.71
C PHE A 510 -8.66 -7.73 20.89
N CYS A 511 -7.56 -7.09 20.53
CA CYS A 511 -6.24 -7.71 20.51
C CYS A 511 -5.29 -7.01 21.46
N GLN A 512 -4.33 -7.79 21.97
CA GLN A 512 -3.29 -7.31 22.89
C GLN A 512 -3.91 -6.66 24.14
N VAL A 513 -4.92 -7.33 24.71
CA VAL A 513 -5.48 -6.96 26.01
C VAL A 513 -4.45 -7.32 27.09
N PRO A 514 -4.16 -6.41 28.04
CA PRO A 514 -3.20 -6.62 29.13
C PRO A 514 -3.56 -7.79 30.03
N GLU A 515 -2.56 -8.56 30.45
CA GLU A 515 -2.74 -9.74 31.29
C GLU A 515 -3.32 -9.39 32.66
N GLU A 516 -3.03 -8.19 33.18
CA GLU A 516 -3.49 -7.68 34.46
C GLU A 516 -5.02 -7.55 34.54
N THR A 517 -5.71 -7.46 33.39
CA THR A 517 -7.17 -7.47 33.30
C THR A 517 -7.79 -8.81 33.71
N GLY A 518 -7.01 -9.89 33.73
CA GLY A 518 -7.51 -11.27 33.87
C GLY A 518 -8.26 -11.76 32.63
N LEU A 519 -8.23 -11.02 31.52
CA LEU A 519 -8.85 -11.41 30.25
C LEU A 519 -7.85 -12.11 29.34
N GLN A 520 -8.37 -12.84 28.34
CA GLN A 520 -7.56 -13.36 27.24
C GLN A 520 -6.90 -12.20 26.49
N ARG A 521 -5.67 -12.41 26.05
CA ARG A 521 -4.91 -11.43 25.27
C ARG A 521 -5.61 -11.04 23.96
N ASN A 522 -6.21 -12.01 23.25
CA ASN A 522 -6.97 -11.78 22.03
C ASN A 522 -8.41 -12.32 22.21
N ILE A 523 -9.39 -11.41 22.20
CA ILE A 523 -10.77 -11.68 22.55
C ILE A 523 -11.67 -11.53 21.31
N PRO A 524 -12.28 -12.61 20.80
CA PRO A 524 -13.32 -12.50 19.79
C PRO A 524 -14.59 -11.91 20.43
N TRP A 525 -15.20 -10.91 19.78
CA TRP A 525 -16.26 -10.11 20.42
C TRP A 525 -17.57 -10.06 19.66
N PHE A 526 -17.51 -10.03 18.32
CA PHE A 526 -18.71 -9.92 17.49
C PHE A 526 -18.52 -10.69 16.19
N SER A 527 -19.57 -11.37 15.73
CA SER A 527 -19.54 -12.12 14.48
C SER A 527 -20.73 -11.82 13.57
N MET A 528 -20.46 -11.89 12.27
CA MET A 528 -21.44 -11.79 11.20
C MET A 528 -21.06 -12.67 10.01
N ALA A 529 -22.01 -12.91 9.12
CA ALA A 529 -21.68 -13.50 7.82
C ALA A 529 -20.85 -12.49 7.01
N PRO A 530 -19.73 -12.91 6.39
CA PRO A 530 -18.96 -12.05 5.51
C PRO A 530 -19.78 -11.77 4.26
N ALA A 531 -19.77 -10.52 3.77
CA ALA A 531 -20.49 -10.21 2.55
C ALA A 531 -19.87 -10.92 1.33
N GLU A 532 -20.72 -11.24 0.36
CA GLU A 532 -20.29 -11.70 -0.96
C GLU A 532 -19.84 -10.49 -1.77
N HIS A 533 -18.53 -10.36 -1.96
CA HIS A 533 -17.98 -9.32 -2.82
C HIS A 533 -17.80 -9.89 -4.22
N SER A 534 -18.37 -9.24 -5.23
CA SER A 534 -17.98 -9.53 -6.61
C SER A 534 -16.53 -9.09 -6.81
N PRO A 535 -15.61 -9.99 -7.19
CA PRO A 535 -14.26 -9.62 -7.60
C PRO A 535 -14.32 -9.01 -9.00
N LYS A 536 -15.12 -7.95 -9.20
CA LYS A 536 -14.92 -7.09 -10.37
C LYS A 536 -13.50 -6.57 -10.26
N GLU A 537 -12.75 -6.62 -11.36
CA GLU A 537 -11.41 -6.06 -11.43
C GLU A 537 -11.45 -4.68 -10.77
N ARG A 538 -10.77 -4.55 -9.64
CA ARG A 538 -10.82 -3.34 -8.84
C ARG A 538 -10.30 -2.23 -9.74
N SER A 539 -11.18 -1.33 -10.15
CA SER A 539 -10.82 -0.28 -11.09
C SER A 539 -9.63 0.46 -10.50
N VAL A 540 -8.53 0.52 -11.26
CA VAL A 540 -7.41 1.41 -10.96
C VAL A 540 -8.02 2.76 -10.62
N SER A 541 -7.62 3.36 -9.48
CA SER A 541 -8.10 4.69 -9.08
C SER A 541 -8.08 5.57 -10.32
N PRO A 542 -9.26 5.99 -10.84
CA PRO A 542 -9.29 6.91 -11.95
C PRO A 542 -8.45 8.14 -11.58
N ALA A 543 -7.83 8.80 -12.57
CA ALA A 543 -7.22 10.11 -12.37
C ALA A 543 -8.33 11.18 -12.15
N LYS A 544 -9.14 11.00 -11.09
CA LYS A 544 -10.20 11.91 -10.65
C LYS A 544 -9.68 12.77 -9.49
N LYS A 545 -10.11 14.02 -9.43
CA LYS A 545 -9.75 14.95 -8.35
C LYS A 545 -10.36 14.47 -7.03
N ARG A 546 -9.58 14.42 -5.95
CA ARG A 546 -10.09 14.01 -4.64
C ARG A 546 -10.80 15.17 -3.96
N PHE A 547 -12.00 14.92 -3.46
CA PHE A 547 -12.72 15.81 -2.57
C PHE A 547 -12.88 15.11 -1.22
N VAL A 548 -12.19 15.60 -0.19
CA VAL A 548 -12.15 14.96 1.14
C VAL A 548 -13.38 15.38 1.94
N ILE A 549 -14.09 14.40 2.49
CA ILE A 549 -15.26 14.58 3.35
C ILE A 549 -14.84 14.32 4.78
N ARG A 550 -14.70 15.39 5.57
CA ARG A 550 -14.40 15.34 7.01
C ARG A 550 -15.64 15.54 7.87
N SER A 551 -16.64 16.25 7.33
CA SER A 551 -17.84 16.67 8.04
C SER A 551 -19.09 16.63 7.16
N MET A 552 -20.27 16.82 7.77
CA MET A 552 -21.53 17.02 7.04
C MET A 552 -21.50 18.28 6.15
N SER A 553 -20.80 19.35 6.57
CA SER A 553 -20.67 20.57 5.76
C SER A 553 -19.87 20.33 4.47
N ASP A 554 -18.88 19.43 4.49
CA ASP A 554 -18.14 19.09 3.29
C ASP A 554 -19.01 18.31 2.28
N LEU A 555 -19.99 17.53 2.75
CA LEU A 555 -20.96 16.88 1.87
C LEU A 555 -21.88 17.90 1.17
N GLU A 556 -22.23 18.99 1.85
CA GLU A 556 -23.01 20.09 1.24
C GLU A 556 -22.20 20.77 0.14
N LYS A 557 -20.91 21.04 0.39
CA LYS A 557 -19.99 21.58 -0.63
C LYS A 557 -19.80 20.61 -1.79
N ALA A 558 -19.67 19.31 -1.52
CA ALA A 558 -19.59 18.28 -2.55
C ALA A 558 -20.85 18.23 -3.43
N ALA A 559 -22.02 18.45 -2.82
CA ALA A 559 -23.29 18.60 -3.51
C ALA A 559 -23.43 19.92 -4.28
N ALA A 560 -22.42 20.80 -4.31
CA ALA A 560 -22.38 21.97 -5.19
C ALA A 560 -21.42 21.79 -6.38
N LEU A 561 -20.64 20.70 -6.44
CA LEU A 561 -19.64 20.46 -7.49
C LEU A 561 -20.27 20.07 -8.84
N ASN A 562 -19.58 20.38 -9.94
CA ASN A 562 -20.01 19.95 -11.28
C ASN A 562 -20.17 18.42 -11.36
N LYS A 563 -21.12 17.96 -12.20
CA LYS A 563 -21.34 16.52 -12.45
C LYS A 563 -20.09 15.90 -13.08
N ALA A 564 -19.61 14.79 -12.51
CA ALA A 564 -18.38 14.08 -12.84
C ALA A 564 -17.04 14.82 -12.54
N GLY A 565 -15.93 14.04 -12.51
CA GLY A 565 -14.56 14.55 -12.32
C GLY A 565 -13.96 14.38 -10.92
N TYR A 566 -14.77 14.02 -9.92
CA TYR A 566 -14.34 13.91 -8.53
C TYR A 566 -14.46 12.49 -7.95
N LEU A 567 -13.63 12.22 -6.94
CA LEU A 567 -13.71 11.08 -6.03
C LEU A 567 -14.03 11.62 -4.63
N LEU A 568 -15.12 11.17 -4.02
CA LEU A 568 -15.45 11.53 -2.63
C LEU A 568 -14.63 10.67 -1.67
N GLN A 569 -13.54 11.20 -1.14
CA GLN A 569 -12.73 10.48 -0.15
C GLN A 569 -13.30 10.70 1.24
N LEU A 570 -13.77 9.65 1.90
CA LEU A 570 -14.26 9.75 3.28
C LEU A 570 -13.08 9.70 4.25
N ASP A 571 -12.97 10.73 5.09
CA ASP A 571 -11.97 10.88 6.16
C ASP A 571 -12.60 11.66 7.33
N PRO A 572 -13.72 11.17 7.92
CA PRO A 572 -14.44 11.90 8.96
C PRO A 572 -13.56 12.14 10.19
N ASP A 573 -13.55 13.38 10.68
CA ASP A 573 -12.77 13.75 11.87
C ASP A 573 -13.54 13.42 13.17
N ASP A 574 -14.87 13.42 13.10
CA ASP A 574 -15.77 13.18 14.23
C ASP A 574 -16.13 11.68 14.37
N PRO A 575 -15.76 11.01 15.47
CA PRO A 575 -16.15 9.64 15.76
C PRO A 575 -17.65 9.37 15.72
N GLU A 576 -18.52 10.36 15.99
CA GLU A 576 -19.97 10.19 15.92
C GLU A 576 -20.44 9.87 14.49
N LEU A 577 -19.71 10.36 13.48
CA LEU A 577 -19.99 10.04 12.08
C LEU A 577 -19.65 8.58 11.73
N PHE A 578 -18.79 7.90 12.52
CA PHE A 578 -18.32 6.56 12.16
C PHE A 578 -19.46 5.54 12.18
N ARG A 579 -20.49 5.77 13.00
CA ARG A 579 -21.68 4.92 13.10
C ARG A 579 -22.95 5.60 12.60
N SER A 580 -22.86 6.81 12.07
CA SER A 580 -24.04 7.57 11.66
C SER A 580 -24.63 7.03 10.35
N GLN A 581 -25.81 6.43 10.45
CA GLN A 581 -26.57 6.00 9.26
C GLN A 581 -26.96 7.20 8.40
N ALA A 582 -27.35 8.32 9.03
CA ALA A 582 -27.71 9.55 8.33
C ALA A 582 -26.53 10.12 7.52
N PHE A 583 -25.30 10.01 8.02
CA PHE A 583 -24.09 10.38 7.29
C PHE A 583 -23.91 9.50 6.04
N LEU A 584 -23.98 8.17 6.19
CA LEU A 584 -23.85 7.23 5.07
C LEU A 584 -24.95 7.45 4.01
N ASP A 585 -26.20 7.65 4.44
CA ASP A 585 -27.32 7.91 3.54
C ASP A 585 -27.10 9.19 2.72
N LYS A 586 -26.57 10.24 3.36
CA LYS A 586 -26.22 11.50 2.68
C LYS A 586 -25.05 11.32 1.71
N VAL A 587 -24.00 10.59 2.10
CA VAL A 587 -22.87 10.24 1.21
C VAL A 587 -23.40 9.53 -0.04
N ILE A 588 -24.25 8.52 0.14
CA ILE A 588 -24.84 7.75 -0.97
C ILE A 588 -25.68 8.64 -1.88
N ALA A 589 -26.52 9.51 -1.30
CA ALA A 589 -27.36 10.42 -2.07
C ALA A 589 -26.52 11.37 -2.94
N VAL A 590 -25.48 11.99 -2.37
CA VAL A 590 -24.59 12.89 -3.12
C VAL A 590 -23.79 12.13 -4.17
N ALA A 591 -23.24 10.96 -3.83
CA ALA A 591 -22.48 10.14 -4.77
C ALA A 591 -23.31 9.72 -5.99
N LYS A 592 -24.58 9.35 -5.80
CA LYS A 592 -25.51 9.00 -6.88
C LYS A 592 -25.94 10.20 -7.72
N ASP A 593 -26.29 11.32 -7.09
CA ASP A 593 -26.70 12.54 -7.81
C ASP A 593 -25.58 13.09 -8.72
N ARG A 594 -24.33 12.95 -8.26
CA ARG A 594 -23.15 13.52 -8.93
C ARG A 594 -22.35 12.55 -9.80
N ASP A 595 -22.69 11.26 -9.77
CA ASP A 595 -21.92 10.18 -10.37
C ASP A 595 -20.45 10.16 -9.89
N PHE A 596 -20.28 10.35 -8.58
CA PHE A 596 -18.97 10.31 -7.94
C PHE A 596 -18.73 8.92 -7.32
N PRO A 597 -17.61 8.25 -7.65
CA PRO A 597 -17.14 7.12 -6.85
C PRO A 597 -16.80 7.60 -5.43
N VAL A 598 -16.83 6.67 -4.48
CA VAL A 598 -16.45 6.91 -3.08
C VAL A 598 -15.12 6.23 -2.79
N GLY A 599 -14.16 7.00 -2.29
CA GLY A 599 -12.87 6.51 -1.81
C GLY A 599 -12.91 6.21 -0.32
N LEU A 600 -12.49 5.01 0.09
CA LEU A 600 -12.35 4.61 1.49
C LEU A 600 -10.91 4.28 1.85
N THR A 601 -10.46 4.81 2.99
CA THR A 601 -9.17 4.46 3.61
C THR A 601 -9.31 3.27 4.58
N GLY A 602 -10.50 3.11 5.17
CA GLY A 602 -10.89 2.00 6.03
C GLY A 602 -10.87 0.63 5.34
N SER A 603 -11.09 -0.40 6.13
CA SER A 603 -11.15 -1.80 5.71
C SER A 603 -12.38 -2.08 4.87
N ILE A 604 -12.22 -2.94 3.86
CA ILE A 604 -13.34 -3.51 3.10
C ILE A 604 -14.23 -4.41 3.96
N LEU A 605 -13.76 -4.81 5.14
CA LEU A 605 -14.51 -5.55 6.15
C LEU A 605 -15.38 -4.63 7.03
N GLY A 606 -15.26 -3.31 6.88
CA GLY A 606 -16.00 -2.31 7.64
C GLY A 606 -17.43 -2.12 7.15
N HIS A 607 -18.34 -1.77 8.06
CA HIS A 607 -19.77 -1.55 7.77
C HIS A 607 -20.01 -0.49 6.69
N ALA A 608 -19.28 0.63 6.74
CA ALA A 608 -19.37 1.71 5.76
C ALA A 608 -19.13 1.24 4.31
N PHE A 609 -18.14 0.38 4.09
CA PHE A 609 -17.84 -0.17 2.77
C PHE A 609 -19.07 -0.92 2.21
N TYR A 610 -19.64 -1.81 3.00
CA TYR A 610 -20.79 -2.63 2.60
C TYR A 610 -22.04 -1.82 2.31
N VAL A 611 -22.35 -0.83 3.14
CA VAL A 611 -23.55 0.00 2.97
C VAL A 611 -23.51 0.77 1.66
N ILE A 612 -22.34 1.34 1.32
CA ILE A 612 -22.14 2.11 0.09
C ILE A 612 -22.12 1.20 -1.14
N GLU A 613 -21.42 0.06 -1.07
CA GLU A 613 -21.37 -0.92 -2.16
C GLU A 613 -22.76 -1.49 -2.46
N LYS A 614 -23.51 -1.89 -1.43
CA LYS A 614 -24.88 -2.42 -1.56
C LYS A 614 -25.85 -1.39 -2.15
N ALA A 615 -25.60 -0.10 -1.93
CA ALA A 615 -26.37 0.96 -2.56
C ALA A 615 -26.08 1.13 -4.05
N GLY A 616 -25.11 0.41 -4.62
CA GLY A 616 -24.72 0.46 -6.03
C GLY A 616 -23.77 1.61 -6.38
N VAL A 617 -23.16 2.24 -5.37
CA VAL A 617 -22.15 3.30 -5.57
C VAL A 617 -20.77 2.66 -5.77
N PRO A 618 -20.00 3.03 -6.81
CA PRO A 618 -18.64 2.51 -6.98
C PRO A 618 -17.74 2.90 -5.80
N VAL A 619 -17.22 1.90 -5.08
CA VAL A 619 -16.30 2.09 -3.95
C VAL A 619 -14.87 1.76 -4.36
N ILE A 620 -13.96 2.70 -4.13
CA ILE A 620 -12.52 2.55 -4.35
C ILE A 620 -11.84 2.45 -2.98
N ALA A 621 -11.36 1.26 -2.64
CA ALA A 621 -10.50 1.08 -1.49
C ALA A 621 -9.10 1.65 -1.81
N LEU A 622 -8.86 2.90 -1.40
CA LEU A 622 -7.72 3.74 -1.79
C LEU A 622 -6.36 3.09 -1.52
N ASN A 623 -6.31 2.19 -0.54
CA ASN A 623 -5.11 1.53 -0.09
C ASN A 623 -5.18 0.00 -0.18
N GLU A 624 -6.08 -0.56 -0.98
CA GLU A 624 -6.07 -1.98 -1.35
C GLU A 624 -5.24 -2.19 -2.63
N PRO A 625 -4.66 -3.38 -2.86
CA PRO A 625 -4.02 -3.66 -4.13
C PRO A 625 -5.09 -3.75 -5.25
N THR A 626 -4.77 -3.16 -6.40
CA THR A 626 -5.53 -3.28 -7.66
C THR A 626 -5.55 -4.71 -8.20
N ARG A 627 -4.64 -5.57 -7.72
CA ARG A 627 -4.59 -7.00 -8.04
C ARG A 627 -4.63 -7.81 -6.76
N SER A 628 -5.61 -8.71 -6.66
CA SER A 628 -5.57 -9.74 -5.63
C SER A 628 -4.34 -10.62 -5.86
N ARG A 629 -3.51 -10.82 -4.84
CA ARG A 629 -2.39 -11.78 -4.90
C ARG A 629 -2.86 -13.23 -4.73
N THR A 630 -4.16 -13.46 -4.53
CA THR A 630 -4.76 -14.78 -4.70
C THR A 630 -4.39 -15.25 -6.10
N ARG A 631 -3.57 -16.31 -6.21
CA ARG A 631 -3.31 -16.97 -7.49
C ARG A 631 -4.67 -17.32 -8.07
N GLN A 632 -5.12 -16.55 -9.05
CA GLN A 632 -6.34 -16.88 -9.78
C GLN A 632 -6.14 -18.25 -10.44
N ARG A 633 -7.24 -18.94 -10.72
CA ARG A 633 -7.23 -20.18 -11.50
C ARG A 633 -6.33 -20.01 -12.72
N ARG A 634 -5.20 -20.72 -12.75
CA ARG A 634 -4.33 -20.79 -13.92
C ARG A 634 -4.67 -22.06 -14.68
N VAL A 635 -4.86 -21.93 -15.99
CA VAL A 635 -5.19 -23.04 -16.89
C VAL A 635 -3.92 -23.39 -17.66
N PHE A 636 -3.38 -24.59 -17.40
CA PHE A 636 -2.04 -24.96 -17.90
C PHE A 636 -2.02 -25.87 -19.14
N ARG A 637 -3.12 -26.58 -19.49
CA ARG A 637 -3.28 -27.40 -20.73
C ARG A 637 -1.99 -28.08 -21.23
N LYS A 638 -1.23 -28.69 -20.34
CA LYS A 638 0.05 -29.31 -20.64
C LYS A 638 0.14 -30.72 -20.07
N LEU A 639 0.90 -31.57 -20.75
CA LEU A 639 1.25 -32.90 -20.25
C LEU A 639 2.28 -32.74 -19.12
N VAL A 640 2.04 -33.40 -17.99
CA VAL A 640 2.90 -33.36 -16.80
C VAL A 640 3.24 -34.78 -16.37
N ARG A 641 4.33 -34.95 -15.62
CA ARG A 641 4.69 -36.24 -14.99
C ARG A 641 3.64 -36.64 -13.94
N ASP A 642 3.46 -37.94 -13.74
CA ASP A 642 2.39 -38.54 -12.94
C ASP A 642 2.31 -38.02 -11.50
N ASP A 643 3.44 -37.71 -10.87
CA ASP A 643 3.50 -37.22 -9.48
C ASP A 643 3.42 -35.70 -9.32
N ILE A 644 3.41 -34.93 -10.41
CA ILE A 644 3.32 -33.45 -10.34
C ILE A 644 1.99 -33.01 -9.71
N PRO A 645 0.82 -33.58 -10.07
CA PRO A 645 -0.45 -33.25 -9.41
C PRO A 645 -0.44 -33.52 -7.90
N ASN A 646 0.21 -34.60 -7.47
CA ASN A 646 0.36 -34.94 -6.04
C ASN A 646 1.16 -33.85 -5.32
N LYS A 647 2.31 -33.45 -5.86
CA LYS A 647 3.14 -32.35 -5.31
C LYS A 647 2.40 -31.01 -5.26
N ILE A 648 1.57 -30.71 -6.26
CA ILE A 648 0.75 -29.48 -6.29
C ILE A 648 -0.33 -29.53 -5.20
N THR A 649 -0.98 -30.68 -5.02
CA THR A 649 -2.00 -30.90 -3.99
C THR A 649 -1.39 -30.86 -2.58
N GLU A 650 -0.23 -31.47 -2.39
CA GLU A 650 0.59 -31.33 -1.19
C GLU A 650 0.99 -29.86 -0.95
N GLY A 651 1.20 -29.07 -2.00
CA GLY A 651 1.39 -27.63 -1.95
C GLY A 651 0.14 -26.80 -1.60
N GLY A 652 -1.04 -27.43 -1.48
CA GLY A 652 -2.29 -26.80 -1.06
C GLY A 652 -3.11 -26.17 -2.18
N GLU A 653 -2.76 -26.44 -3.43
CA GLU A 653 -3.57 -26.05 -4.59
C GLU A 653 -4.52 -27.21 -4.99
N THR A 654 -5.69 -26.87 -5.52
CA THR A 654 -6.61 -27.86 -6.09
C THR A 654 -6.27 -28.07 -7.57
N VAL A 655 -6.11 -29.33 -7.99
CA VAL A 655 -5.79 -29.67 -9.38
C VAL A 655 -7.01 -30.28 -10.06
N THR A 656 -7.28 -29.87 -11.30
CA THR A 656 -8.21 -30.56 -12.20
C THR A 656 -7.40 -31.27 -13.27
N LEU A 657 -7.57 -32.59 -13.38
CA LEU A 657 -6.83 -33.45 -14.29
C LEU A 657 -7.75 -33.99 -15.40
N ALA A 658 -7.14 -34.32 -16.54
CA ALA A 658 -7.74 -35.10 -17.61
C ALA A 658 -6.65 -36.00 -18.21
N GLU A 659 -7.02 -37.22 -18.61
CA GLU A 659 -6.12 -38.16 -19.29
C GLU A 659 -6.22 -37.98 -20.81
N ILE A 660 -5.10 -38.16 -21.51
CA ILE A 660 -5.06 -38.15 -22.98
C ILE A 660 -5.40 -39.56 -23.48
N ALA A 661 -6.17 -39.66 -24.56
CA ALA A 661 -6.47 -40.94 -25.19
C ALA A 661 -5.18 -41.65 -25.66
N LYS A 662 -5.11 -42.98 -25.55
CA LYS A 662 -3.88 -43.75 -25.82
C LYS A 662 -3.38 -43.55 -27.25
N GLU A 663 -4.31 -43.41 -28.19
CA GLU A 663 -4.05 -43.24 -29.61
C GLU A 663 -3.42 -41.87 -29.92
N GLU A 664 -3.63 -40.87 -29.06
CA GLU A 664 -3.12 -39.50 -29.19
C GLU A 664 -1.87 -39.23 -28.34
N ALA A 665 -1.53 -40.14 -27.42
CA ALA A 665 -0.42 -39.94 -26.48
C ALA A 665 0.94 -39.81 -27.18
N ARG A 666 1.13 -40.44 -28.35
CA ARG A 666 2.34 -40.25 -29.17
C ARG A 666 2.47 -38.80 -29.66
N ALA A 667 1.37 -38.17 -30.08
CA ALA A 667 1.38 -36.77 -30.54
C ALA A 667 1.64 -35.81 -29.37
N ALA A 668 1.05 -36.07 -28.20
CA ALA A 668 1.29 -35.29 -27.00
C ALA A 668 2.76 -35.35 -26.53
N LEU A 669 3.39 -36.54 -26.58
CA LEU A 669 4.81 -36.72 -26.25
C LEU A 669 5.75 -36.06 -27.28
N VAL A 670 5.37 -35.97 -28.56
CA VAL A 670 6.12 -35.17 -29.55
C VAL A 670 6.06 -33.68 -29.20
N GLY A 671 4.91 -33.18 -28.75
CA GLY A 671 4.79 -31.82 -28.22
C GLY A 671 5.71 -31.60 -27.01
N LYS A 672 5.75 -32.58 -26.09
CA LYS A 672 6.62 -32.56 -24.92
C LYS A 672 8.10 -32.56 -25.29
N LEU A 673 8.50 -33.37 -26.28
CA LEU A 673 9.88 -33.41 -26.79
C LEU A 673 10.37 -32.03 -27.26
N LEU A 674 9.50 -31.25 -27.90
CA LEU A 674 9.82 -29.90 -28.37
C LEU A 674 9.87 -28.88 -27.22
N GLU A 675 8.97 -28.99 -26.23
CA GLU A 675 8.99 -28.18 -25.00
C GLU A 675 10.33 -28.35 -24.28
N GLU A 676 10.70 -29.59 -23.93
CA GLU A 676 11.95 -29.88 -23.21
C GLU A 676 13.20 -29.54 -24.05
N SER A 677 13.12 -29.68 -25.38
CA SER A 677 14.22 -29.26 -26.27
C SER A 677 14.42 -27.74 -26.21
N TYR A 678 13.35 -26.97 -26.10
CA TYR A 678 13.42 -25.51 -26.01
C TYR A 678 13.87 -25.07 -24.62
N GLU A 679 13.45 -25.75 -23.55
CA GLU A 679 13.91 -25.49 -22.18
C GLU A 679 15.41 -25.80 -22.04
N LEU A 680 15.91 -26.90 -22.63
CA LEU A 680 17.35 -27.19 -22.70
C LEU A 680 18.14 -26.08 -23.42
N LEU A 681 17.60 -25.52 -24.50
CA LEU A 681 18.26 -24.42 -25.23
C LEU A 681 18.29 -23.11 -24.43
N ALA A 682 17.37 -22.93 -23.48
CA ALA A 682 17.29 -21.75 -22.62
C ALA A 682 18.01 -21.92 -21.27
N ALA A 683 18.62 -23.09 -21.01
CA ALA A 683 19.28 -23.39 -19.74
C ALA A 683 20.66 -22.70 -19.63
N ASP A 684 20.84 -21.88 -18.57
CA ASP A 684 22.04 -21.04 -18.40
C ASP A 684 23.12 -21.69 -17.51
N THR A 685 22.77 -22.67 -16.67
CA THR A 685 23.70 -23.30 -15.72
C THR A 685 23.88 -24.80 -15.98
N PRO A 686 25.03 -25.41 -15.60
CA PRO A 686 25.23 -26.85 -15.72
C PRO A 686 24.16 -27.68 -15.02
N GLN A 687 23.62 -27.17 -13.90
CA GLN A 687 22.54 -27.80 -13.15
C GLN A 687 21.23 -27.79 -13.95
N ASP A 688 20.88 -26.64 -14.53
CA ASP A 688 19.68 -26.51 -15.38
C ASP A 688 19.82 -27.41 -16.62
N VAL A 689 20.95 -27.36 -17.32
CA VAL A 689 21.25 -28.23 -18.48
C VAL A 689 21.11 -29.71 -18.13
N THR A 690 21.56 -30.13 -16.95
CA THR A 690 21.44 -31.53 -16.49
C THR A 690 19.97 -31.91 -16.24
N ALA A 691 19.18 -31.01 -15.67
CA ALA A 691 17.75 -31.23 -15.44
C ALA A 691 17.00 -31.39 -16.76
N GLU A 692 17.19 -30.46 -17.71
CA GLU A 692 16.49 -30.49 -18.99
C GLU A 692 16.92 -31.68 -19.88
N LEU A 693 18.20 -32.10 -19.81
CA LEU A 693 18.65 -33.35 -20.45
C LEU A 693 17.96 -34.59 -19.87
N ALA A 694 17.69 -34.59 -18.56
CA ALA A 694 16.98 -35.70 -17.90
C ALA A 694 15.49 -35.72 -18.29
N ASP A 695 14.86 -34.56 -18.43
CA ASP A 695 13.48 -34.44 -18.95
C ASP A 695 13.39 -34.91 -20.41
N LEU A 696 14.32 -34.52 -21.28
CA LEU A 696 14.41 -35.04 -22.66
C LEU A 696 14.59 -36.55 -22.71
N LEU A 697 15.46 -37.12 -21.87
CA LEU A 697 15.66 -38.57 -21.81
C LEU A 697 14.38 -39.31 -21.43
N GLU A 698 13.61 -38.76 -20.48
CA GLU A 698 12.34 -39.34 -20.05
C GLU A 698 11.28 -39.30 -21.16
N VAL A 699 11.23 -38.22 -21.94
CA VAL A 699 10.34 -38.12 -23.11
C VAL A 699 10.73 -39.17 -24.17
N VAL A 700 12.03 -39.34 -24.45
CA VAL A 700 12.51 -40.36 -25.40
C VAL A 700 12.17 -41.77 -24.93
N ARG A 701 12.33 -42.07 -23.64
CA ARG A 701 11.90 -43.36 -23.05
C ARG A 701 10.40 -43.59 -23.23
N SER A 702 9.60 -42.57 -22.95
CA SER A 702 8.14 -42.62 -23.09
C SER A 702 7.73 -42.86 -24.55
N LEU A 703 8.43 -42.23 -25.51
CA LEU A 703 8.22 -42.43 -26.95
C LEU A 703 8.63 -43.84 -27.41
N ALA A 704 9.71 -44.40 -26.87
CA ALA A 704 10.11 -45.79 -27.16
C ALA A 704 9.03 -46.77 -26.68
N ASN A 705 8.59 -46.61 -25.42
CA ASN A 705 7.56 -47.45 -24.82
C ASN A 705 6.24 -47.41 -25.62
N ILE A 706 5.76 -46.22 -26.01
CA ILE A 706 4.49 -46.11 -26.76
C ILE A 706 4.60 -46.60 -28.22
N THR A 707 5.81 -46.74 -28.75
CA THR A 707 6.04 -47.29 -30.09
C THR A 707 6.35 -48.79 -30.07
N GLY A 708 6.27 -49.43 -28.90
CA GLY A 708 6.55 -50.86 -28.72
C GLY A 708 8.04 -51.20 -28.83
N VAL A 709 8.93 -50.21 -28.70
CA VAL A 709 10.38 -50.40 -28.75
C VAL A 709 10.92 -50.48 -27.33
N ASP A 710 11.62 -51.57 -27.01
CA ASP A 710 12.27 -51.71 -25.71
C ASP A 710 13.40 -50.68 -25.56
N TRP A 711 13.51 -50.06 -24.39
CA TRP A 711 14.54 -49.06 -24.15
C TRP A 711 15.96 -49.64 -24.29
N SER A 712 16.16 -50.91 -23.91
CA SER A 712 17.44 -51.60 -24.07
C SER A 712 17.83 -51.76 -25.53
N ASP A 713 16.87 -52.02 -26.43
CA ASP A 713 17.12 -52.08 -27.88
C ASP A 713 17.55 -50.72 -28.44
N VAL A 714 16.94 -49.62 -27.97
CA VAL A 714 17.34 -48.26 -28.35
C VAL A 714 18.78 -47.98 -27.92
N GLN A 715 19.12 -48.35 -26.68
CA GLN A 715 20.48 -48.19 -26.15
C GLN A 715 21.50 -49.04 -26.90
N GLU A 716 21.16 -50.29 -27.20
CA GLU A 716 22.02 -51.19 -27.96
C GLU A 716 22.22 -50.67 -29.39
N ALA A 717 21.16 -50.27 -30.09
CA ALA A 717 21.24 -49.71 -31.43
C ALA A 717 22.07 -48.41 -31.47
N ALA A 718 21.95 -47.55 -30.44
CA ALA A 718 22.77 -46.35 -30.31
C ALA A 718 24.25 -46.70 -30.11
N ASN A 719 24.55 -47.69 -29.26
CA ASN A 719 25.92 -48.15 -29.00
C ASN A 719 26.53 -48.83 -30.24
N GLN A 720 25.80 -49.69 -30.94
CA GLN A 720 26.25 -50.32 -32.19
C GLN A 720 26.53 -49.27 -33.28
N LYS A 721 25.69 -48.24 -33.41
CA LYS A 721 25.94 -47.10 -34.31
C LYS A 721 27.17 -46.30 -33.89
N ARG A 722 27.37 -46.08 -32.59
CA ARG A 722 28.55 -45.40 -32.06
C ARG A 722 29.84 -46.17 -32.36
N VAL A 723 29.82 -47.50 -32.26
CA VAL A 723 30.95 -48.37 -32.60
C VAL A 723 31.20 -48.41 -34.12
N SER A 724 30.15 -48.57 -34.92
CA SER A 724 30.28 -48.74 -36.37
C SER A 724 30.45 -47.44 -37.16
N ARG A 725 29.89 -46.32 -36.69
CA ARG A 725 29.84 -45.02 -37.38
C ARG A 725 30.52 -43.89 -36.61
N GLY A 726 30.92 -44.13 -35.35
CA GLY A 726 31.44 -43.11 -34.44
C GLY A 726 30.34 -42.31 -33.72
N GLY A 727 30.74 -41.51 -32.73
CA GLY A 727 29.89 -40.49 -32.11
C GLY A 727 30.22 -39.08 -32.63
N PHE A 728 29.57 -38.07 -32.05
CA PHE A 728 29.71 -36.67 -32.47
C PHE A 728 30.88 -35.93 -31.79
N GLU A 729 31.70 -36.59 -30.98
CA GLU A 729 32.76 -35.97 -30.16
C GLU A 729 33.85 -35.29 -30.99
N ARG A 730 34.02 -35.74 -32.24
CA ARG A 730 35.03 -35.20 -33.17
C ARG A 730 34.53 -33.99 -33.98
N ASN A 731 33.26 -33.58 -33.83
CA ASN A 731 32.65 -32.46 -34.55
C ASN A 731 32.92 -32.47 -36.08
N VAL A 732 32.82 -33.65 -36.69
CA VAL A 732 33.15 -33.83 -38.12
C VAL A 732 31.98 -33.33 -38.97
N VAL A 733 32.28 -32.42 -39.91
CA VAL A 733 31.31 -31.92 -40.92
C VAL A 733 31.70 -32.45 -42.29
N LEU A 734 30.75 -33.04 -43.01
CA LEU A 734 30.93 -33.48 -44.40
C LEU A 734 30.62 -32.31 -45.34
N LEU A 735 31.61 -31.86 -46.12
CA LEU A 735 31.48 -30.68 -46.98
C LEU A 735 31.18 -31.03 -48.44
N GLU A 736 31.89 -32.02 -48.97
CA GLU A 736 31.76 -32.49 -50.34
C GLU A 736 32.05 -34.00 -50.40
N THR A 737 31.41 -34.68 -51.35
CA THR A 737 31.78 -36.04 -51.78
C THR A 737 31.97 -36.00 -53.28
N ALA A 738 33.06 -36.59 -53.78
CA ALA A 738 33.37 -36.65 -55.21
C ALA A 738 34.05 -37.98 -55.55
N TRP A 739 33.90 -38.42 -56.79
CA TRP A 739 34.66 -39.56 -57.31
C TRP A 739 36.14 -39.17 -57.48
N PRO A 740 37.09 -40.10 -57.31
CA PRO A 740 38.52 -39.77 -57.25
C PRO A 740 39.05 -38.97 -58.45
N GLY A 741 38.47 -39.14 -59.64
CA GLY A 741 38.88 -38.44 -60.86
C GLY A 741 38.40 -36.99 -61.00
N TRP A 742 37.57 -36.50 -60.07
CA TRP A 742 36.98 -35.15 -60.11
C TRP A 742 37.57 -34.17 -59.08
N LEU A 743 38.54 -34.61 -58.27
CA LEU A 743 39.26 -33.75 -57.32
C LEU A 743 40.55 -33.25 -57.98
N ALA A 744 40.68 -31.95 -58.22
CA ALA A 744 41.89 -31.36 -58.82
C ALA A 744 43.15 -31.64 -57.96
N GLU A 745 44.27 -31.95 -58.60
CA GLU A 745 45.56 -32.46 -58.04
C GLU A 745 46.30 -31.57 -57.02
N ASN A 746 45.67 -30.55 -56.42
CA ASN A 746 46.33 -29.70 -55.42
C ASN A 746 45.42 -29.34 -54.24
N ARG A 747 44.88 -30.35 -53.54
CA ARG A 747 44.42 -30.18 -52.15
C ARG A 747 45.16 -31.15 -51.24
N GLN A 748 46.22 -30.67 -50.60
CA GLN A 748 46.71 -31.30 -49.38
C GLN A 748 45.53 -31.43 -48.41
N SER A 749 45.26 -32.67 -47.98
CA SER A 749 44.25 -33.00 -46.97
C SER A 749 44.64 -32.43 -45.60
N ALA A 750 44.55 -31.12 -45.44
CA ALA A 750 44.59 -30.47 -44.15
C ALA A 750 43.20 -30.61 -43.52
N ARG A 751 43.10 -31.20 -42.33
CA ARG A 751 41.93 -30.97 -41.47
C ARG A 751 41.93 -29.49 -41.12
N PHE A 752 41.03 -28.71 -41.70
CA PHE A 752 40.80 -27.33 -41.29
C PHE A 752 39.51 -27.26 -40.48
N THR A 753 39.53 -26.48 -39.40
CA THR A 753 38.32 -26.13 -38.64
C THR A 753 37.55 -25.10 -39.44
N ILE A 754 36.26 -25.36 -39.67
CA ILE A 754 35.37 -24.45 -40.42
C ILE A 754 34.51 -23.69 -39.43
N PRO A 755 34.52 -22.35 -39.44
CA PRO A 755 33.57 -21.53 -38.68
C PRO A 755 32.13 -21.83 -39.08
N LEU A 756 31.21 -21.82 -38.11
CA LEU A 756 29.81 -22.22 -38.32
C LEU A 756 29.11 -21.39 -39.42
N GLY A 757 29.43 -20.09 -39.55
CA GLY A 757 28.88 -19.20 -40.58
C GLY A 757 29.37 -19.46 -42.01
N GLN A 758 30.35 -20.36 -42.21
CA GLN A 758 30.83 -20.78 -43.53
C GLN A 758 30.15 -22.06 -44.03
N LEU A 759 29.36 -22.74 -43.19
CA LEU A 759 28.44 -23.78 -43.65
C LEU A 759 27.27 -23.06 -44.29
N GLY A 760 27.25 -22.92 -45.63
CA GLY A 760 26.37 -22.02 -46.41
C GLY A 760 24.85 -22.09 -46.19
N GLN A 761 24.38 -22.90 -45.24
CA GLN A 761 23.03 -22.90 -44.69
C GLN A 761 22.88 -22.02 -43.44
N ILE A 762 23.96 -21.52 -42.82
CA ILE A 762 23.96 -20.73 -41.58
C ILE A 762 24.46 -19.32 -41.90
N SER A 763 23.70 -18.29 -41.55
CA SER A 763 24.14 -16.89 -41.72
C SER A 763 24.69 -16.34 -40.41
N GLU A 764 25.85 -15.69 -40.47
CA GLU A 764 26.47 -15.01 -39.32
C GLU A 764 26.38 -13.48 -39.52
N GLN A 765 25.89 -12.77 -38.50
CA GLN A 765 25.91 -11.32 -38.44
C GLN A 765 26.20 -10.87 -37.01
N ASP A 766 27.26 -10.07 -36.81
CA ASP A 766 27.65 -9.50 -35.50
C ASP A 766 27.79 -10.53 -34.35
N GLY A 767 28.34 -11.71 -34.64
CA GLY A 767 28.50 -12.80 -33.67
C GLY A 767 27.22 -13.59 -33.38
N THR A 768 26.12 -13.29 -34.11
CA THR A 768 24.86 -14.03 -34.05
C THR A 768 24.78 -14.99 -35.23
N PHE A 769 24.62 -16.29 -34.95
CA PHE A 769 24.40 -17.32 -35.96
C PHE A 769 22.91 -17.59 -36.11
N THR A 770 22.39 -17.48 -37.34
CA THR A 770 21.03 -17.86 -37.67
C THR A 770 21.06 -19.17 -38.45
N VAL A 771 20.49 -20.22 -37.86
CA VAL A 771 20.27 -21.50 -38.52
C VAL A 771 18.81 -21.55 -39.00
N PRO A 772 18.54 -21.38 -40.30
CA PRO A 772 17.20 -21.43 -40.85
C PRO A 772 16.65 -22.86 -40.75
N PHE A 773 15.71 -23.06 -39.83
CA PHE A 773 14.95 -24.31 -39.64
C PHE A 773 14.40 -24.91 -40.95
N PRO A 774 13.86 -24.12 -41.90
CA PRO A 774 13.37 -24.65 -43.18
C PRO A 774 14.47 -25.30 -44.03
N SER A 775 15.70 -24.79 -44.02
CA SER A 775 16.81 -25.33 -44.82
C SER A 775 17.33 -26.67 -44.28
N LEU A 776 17.16 -26.93 -42.98
CA LEU A 776 17.47 -28.22 -42.33
C LEU A 776 16.40 -29.28 -42.62
N LEU A 777 15.14 -28.88 -42.83
CA LEU A 777 14.00 -29.77 -43.06
C LEU A 777 13.74 -30.03 -44.55
N ALA A 778 14.06 -29.08 -45.43
CA ALA A 778 13.82 -29.17 -46.87
C ALA A 778 14.62 -30.28 -47.59
N ALA A 779 15.63 -30.86 -46.92
CA ALA A 779 16.43 -31.95 -47.45
C ALA A 779 16.16 -33.32 -46.76
N GLY A 780 15.20 -33.40 -45.83
CA GLY A 780 14.86 -34.63 -45.09
C GLY A 780 13.48 -35.20 -45.46
N PRO A 781 13.24 -36.52 -45.26
CA PRO A 781 11.92 -37.10 -45.48
C PRO A 781 10.92 -36.56 -44.45
N SER A 782 9.71 -36.18 -44.88
CA SER A 782 8.60 -35.87 -43.97
C SER A 782 8.33 -37.08 -43.06
N PRO A 783 8.40 -36.96 -41.73
CA PRO A 783 8.13 -38.07 -40.85
C PRO A 783 6.64 -38.44 -40.90
N ILE A 784 6.37 -39.67 -41.34
CA ILE A 784 5.03 -40.25 -41.38
C ILE A 784 4.85 -41.17 -40.16
N ILE A 785 3.95 -40.79 -39.26
CA ILE A 785 3.51 -41.60 -38.14
C ILE A 785 2.43 -42.57 -38.63
N ARG A 786 2.56 -43.85 -38.29
CA ARG A 786 1.46 -44.84 -38.41
C ARG A 786 0.81 -45.02 -37.06
N LEU A 787 -0.50 -44.87 -37.00
CA LEU A 787 -1.33 -45.24 -35.85
C LEU A 787 -1.66 -46.74 -35.89
N GLU A 788 -2.12 -47.30 -34.77
CA GLU A 788 -2.47 -48.73 -34.66
C GLU A 788 -3.62 -49.14 -35.62
N ASP A 789 -4.48 -48.19 -35.98
CA ASP A 789 -5.58 -48.38 -36.93
C ASP A 789 -5.16 -48.31 -38.42
N GLY A 790 -3.86 -48.13 -38.69
CA GLY A 790 -3.30 -48.03 -40.04
C GLY A 790 -3.27 -46.61 -40.63
N THR A 791 -3.82 -45.61 -39.93
CA THR A 791 -3.81 -44.22 -40.38
C THR A 791 -2.39 -43.67 -40.45
N ARG A 792 -2.07 -42.98 -41.55
CA ARG A 792 -0.78 -42.31 -41.78
C ARG A 792 -0.92 -40.82 -41.51
N LEU A 793 -0.14 -40.28 -40.59
CA LEU A 793 -0.07 -38.86 -40.26
C LEU A 793 1.28 -38.29 -40.68
N GLU A 794 1.28 -37.24 -41.49
CA GLU A 794 2.47 -36.45 -41.81
C GLU A 794 2.64 -35.33 -40.78
N ILE A 795 3.86 -35.16 -40.26
CA ILE A 795 4.22 -34.01 -39.43
C ILE A 795 5.03 -33.02 -40.27
N THR A 796 4.52 -31.79 -40.37
CA THR A 796 5.19 -30.66 -41.00
C THR A 796 5.40 -29.54 -40.00
N MET A 797 6.61 -28.97 -39.94
CA MET A 797 6.92 -27.83 -39.09
C MET A 797 7.01 -26.55 -39.94
N GLY A 798 6.35 -25.48 -39.49
CA GLY A 798 6.40 -24.17 -40.15
C GLY A 798 6.50 -23.01 -39.15
N GLY A 799 6.66 -21.78 -39.63
CA GLY A 799 6.85 -20.59 -38.79
C GLY A 799 5.71 -20.26 -37.82
N SER A 800 4.57 -20.94 -37.92
CA SER A 800 3.40 -20.82 -37.03
C SER A 800 3.17 -22.02 -36.10
N GLY A 801 4.07 -23.02 -36.09
CA GLY A 801 3.98 -24.20 -35.23
C GLY A 801 4.11 -25.55 -35.97
N VAL A 802 3.82 -26.63 -35.25
CA VAL A 802 3.81 -28.02 -35.76
C VAL A 802 2.43 -28.36 -36.29
N ARG A 803 2.34 -28.80 -37.55
CA ARG A 803 1.13 -29.30 -38.20
C ARG A 803 1.21 -30.81 -38.29
N VAL A 804 0.16 -31.49 -37.84
CA VAL A 804 -0.02 -32.95 -37.99
C VAL A 804 -1.25 -33.16 -38.85
N SER A 805 -1.11 -33.82 -40.01
CA SER A 805 -2.21 -33.99 -40.98
C SER A 805 -2.27 -35.42 -41.52
N PRO A 806 -3.47 -35.97 -41.79
CA PRO A 806 -3.61 -37.27 -42.45
C PRO A 806 -3.01 -37.25 -43.87
N VAL A 807 -2.26 -38.30 -44.23
CA VAL A 807 -1.75 -38.48 -45.59
C VAL A 807 -2.89 -38.98 -46.47
N SER A 808 -3.39 -38.14 -47.39
CA SER A 808 -4.35 -38.59 -48.41
C SER A 808 -3.61 -39.32 -49.53
N GLU A 809 -4.06 -40.52 -49.92
CA GLU A 809 -3.56 -41.20 -51.12
C GLU A 809 -3.84 -40.35 -52.36
N LYS A 810 -2.79 -39.71 -52.91
CA LYS A 810 -2.77 -39.21 -54.28
C LYS A 810 -1.51 -39.70 -54.96
N ASN A 811 -1.74 -40.46 -56.04
CA ASN A 811 -0.83 -41.10 -56.98
C ASN A 811 0.65 -40.66 -56.98
N ASP A 812 1.50 -41.63 -56.70
CA ASP A 812 2.79 -41.81 -57.38
C ASP A 812 2.54 -41.90 -58.90
N ASP A 813 2.74 -40.82 -59.64
CA ASP A 813 3.10 -40.83 -61.06
C ASP A 813 3.57 -39.42 -61.49
N GLU A 814 4.67 -39.38 -62.26
CA GLU A 814 5.39 -38.22 -62.82
C GLU A 814 6.45 -37.51 -61.95
N LYS A 815 7.70 -37.99 -62.01
CA LYS A 815 8.72 -37.42 -62.92
C LYS A 815 10.05 -38.20 -62.85
N GLN A 816 10.28 -39.00 -63.88
CA GLN A 816 11.59 -39.51 -64.27
C GLN A 816 12.13 -38.64 -65.43
N ALA A 817 13.46 -38.47 -65.43
CA ALA A 817 14.37 -38.05 -66.53
C ALA A 817 14.50 -36.54 -66.88
N ALA A 818 15.71 -35.99 -66.73
CA ALA A 818 16.73 -36.01 -67.80
C ALA A 818 18.07 -35.43 -67.30
N PHE A 819 19.16 -36.13 -67.62
CA PHE A 819 20.54 -35.60 -67.64
C PHE A 819 20.78 -34.95 -69.00
N GLU A 820 21.46 -33.80 -69.06
CA GLU A 820 22.33 -33.42 -70.18
C GLU A 820 23.61 -32.73 -69.63
N PHE A 821 24.74 -33.39 -69.94
CA PHE A 821 26.17 -33.06 -69.81
C PHE A 821 26.71 -32.27 -68.61
#